data_AF-A0A7U3ZSH5-F1
#
_entry.id   AF-A0A7U3ZSH5-F1
#
_cell.length_a   1.000
_cell.length_b   1.000
_cell.length_c   1.000
_cell.angle_alpha   90.00
_cell.angle_beta   90.00
_cell.angle_gamma   90.00
#
_symmetry.space_group_name_H-M   'P 1'
#
loop_
_entity.id
_entity.type
_entity.pdbx_description
1 polymer ?
#
loop_
_entity_poly.entity_id
_entity_poly.type
_entity_poly.pdbx_seq_one_letter_code
_entity_poly.pdbx_strand_id
1 'polypeptide(L)'
;MKKLLALLSATVFTASSAITAAACSSEEKRTDSIFIAGNGDFKITSASLLDWYKSWNGFSSDNVKFINKLYNLIAVGILDGVAKGTLQLPKNSEAQKRGWDDSLNDQIKNLLGTKDNDNTSTLYGLANRALKDLKENTHKNKFNDYKKDLEKRFPGVRNNIKDLENAFKSDYILNDSTNSAFVRLKNLLMFNSTVSNSLWRKGIQTVKLEMKTITSEFASAYNNINSLENLAKKVEENFKKAGEKSGLSWSDKSITSFTNLVNSLGGVGFGDKKNSNENISISYSSSKDVQTRIKETHSSNGDGVKNGQDWIKEILQKITPDAKSGSVAFANWTKTNNYVNDSIKGPQKFINYNNNTPRSWSEIVDQIPSLDGQGNLAKDLVSGSFGSITDSQKYSLDRYFTSEKPVMVSDLVFTFANSKNKDSIQKELSLKSLIPVSNSGSDLTKELIERFQGIGAVLSEYVKNDKKTKLAGLTRFDTIFRGDTKHLKANLTNEKETDFSKWTQWDSSNTYHKVNKTGSLLTVSESSFSDVAKYSIYDFMTNTNNNNNNNWSWNKEEKLEQNMLEKGGLTTTEAKNVLESLSGNGGSKEFTKSAIANLIKLFDKINQRNMPEKDENKMFTTLNKDEGIIAYIDGDGLHITKIDGYALTNNNSDSSNTNEEINTIEQTKIIKTIESLYSSSEGKELVPYLVNSMINTSNNNDTTDTSGWTWAESDKQRANAVANLGIDIGKLNNNIRNNYERFLVNTSLVDSTRTTAFYNTNILNEAAKATETKSDSLATQANWIFNFFTKVFNKANTNEFFLSIVSNQNDSNGQNIDLITKMLTEQSRQERFSGVTTMFAKNQEWIQNIKENFNNQSKDVTIDKNFIPNYGINLSSKINQKTRFEMLLDSKLFDPISNLKNQNKTDMPSTPRGDMPSALRLARIGEDK
;
A
#
# COMPACT_ATOMS: atom_id res chain seq x y z
N MET A 1 -20.09 28.87 25.31
CA MET A 1 -19.48 29.43 24.08
C MET A 1 -18.05 29.95 24.27
N LYS A 2 -17.78 31.08 24.95
CA LYS A 2 -16.42 31.65 25.04
C LYS A 2 -15.36 30.71 25.65
N LYS A 3 -15.70 29.96 26.70
CA LYS A 3 -14.80 28.93 27.29
C LYS A 3 -14.57 27.71 26.39
N LEU A 4 -15.56 27.36 25.56
CA LEU A 4 -15.46 26.26 24.57
C LEU A 4 -14.59 26.69 23.37
N LEU A 5 -14.76 27.94 22.91
CA LEU A 5 -13.90 28.56 21.89
C LEU A 5 -12.46 28.78 22.36
N ALA A 6 -12.25 29.11 23.64
CA ALA A 6 -10.92 29.20 24.26
C ALA A 6 -10.24 27.83 24.38
N LEU A 7 -10.99 26.75 24.69
CA LEU A 7 -10.45 25.39 24.70
C LEU A 7 -10.09 24.88 23.29
N LEU A 8 -10.94 25.15 22.29
CA LEU A 8 -10.70 24.75 20.90
C LEU A 8 -9.55 25.53 20.23
N SER A 9 -9.24 26.73 20.71
CA SER A 9 -8.08 27.52 20.28
C SER A 9 -6.79 27.17 21.04
N ALA A 10 -6.88 26.75 22.31
CA ALA A 10 -5.72 26.29 23.09
C ALA A 10 -5.12 24.98 22.54
N THR A 11 -5.94 24.10 21.95
CA THR A 11 -5.48 22.89 21.24
C THR A 11 -4.63 23.15 20.00
N VAL A 12 -4.56 24.40 19.52
CA VAL A 12 -3.71 24.78 18.37
C VAL A 12 -2.27 25.12 18.81
N PHE A 13 -2.01 25.38 20.10
CA PHE A 13 -0.72 25.92 20.55
C PHE A 13 0.02 25.14 21.63
N THR A 14 -0.54 24.11 22.26
CA THR A 14 0.19 23.31 23.27
C THR A 14 0.55 21.92 22.76
N ALA A 15 1.47 21.88 21.78
CA ALA A 15 2.20 20.66 21.40
C ALA A 15 3.65 20.64 21.93
N SER A 16 4.07 21.66 22.69
CA SER A 16 5.40 21.68 23.30
C SER A 16 5.41 22.46 24.60
N SER A 17 5.33 21.77 25.74
CA SER A 17 6.17 22.00 26.93
C SER A 17 5.63 21.27 28.18
N ALA A 18 6.54 20.50 28.79
CA ALA A 18 6.71 20.18 30.21
C ALA A 18 5.48 19.87 31.08
N ILE A 19 5.38 18.57 31.37
CA ILE A 19 4.78 18.00 32.59
C ILE A 19 5.52 18.57 33.82
N THR A 20 4.80 19.16 34.76
CA THR A 20 5.18 19.14 36.18
C THR A 20 3.95 18.86 37.04
N ALA A 21 4.16 17.96 37.99
CA ALA A 21 3.15 17.22 38.74
C ALA A 21 2.41 18.05 39.80
N ALA A 22 1.18 17.61 40.11
CA ALA A 22 0.74 17.47 41.49
C ALA A 22 -0.11 16.21 41.60
N ALA A 23 0.51 15.13 42.06
CA ALA A 23 -0.19 13.94 42.51
C ALA A 23 -0.96 14.28 43.80
N CYS A 24 -2.27 14.04 43.77
CA CYS A 24 -2.99 13.58 44.94
C CYS A 24 -3.71 12.32 44.51
N SER A 25 -3.27 11.19 45.06
CA SER A 25 -3.94 9.90 44.99
C SER A 25 -5.29 10.00 45.69
N SER A 26 -6.29 10.54 45.01
CA SER A 26 -7.68 10.23 45.33
C SER A 26 -7.99 8.91 44.66
N GLU A 27 -8.52 7.94 45.41
CA GLU A 27 -9.16 6.73 44.87
C GLU A 27 -9.89 7.09 43.57
N GLU A 28 -9.50 6.47 42.44
CA GLU A 28 -10.16 6.69 41.15
C GLU A 28 -11.65 6.36 41.32
N LYS A 29 -12.48 7.38 41.54
CA LYS A 29 -13.93 7.24 41.41
C LYS A 29 -14.15 6.78 39.98
N ARG A 30 -14.57 5.52 39.81
CA ARG A 30 -15.00 4.98 38.51
C ARG A 30 -16.15 5.85 38.00
N THR A 31 -15.86 6.82 37.14
CA THR A 31 -16.83 7.73 36.50
C THR A 31 -17.81 7.01 35.56
N ASP A 32 -17.65 5.70 35.40
CA ASP A 32 -18.21 4.90 34.31
C ASP A 32 -19.57 4.29 34.65
N SER A 33 -19.96 4.31 35.93
CA SER A 33 -21.30 3.92 36.38
C SER A 33 -22.40 4.80 35.79
N ILE A 34 -22.06 5.95 35.18
CA ILE A 34 -23.00 6.86 34.51
C ILE A 34 -23.65 6.19 33.27
N PHE A 35 -22.97 5.21 32.65
CA PHE A 35 -23.47 4.47 31.49
C PHE A 35 -24.09 3.12 31.84
N ILE A 36 -24.22 2.80 33.14
CA ILE A 36 -24.84 1.58 33.65
C ILE A 36 -26.12 1.98 34.40
N ALA A 37 -27.26 1.48 33.97
CA ALA A 37 -28.54 1.69 34.64
C ALA A 37 -28.60 0.96 35.99
N GLY A 38 -29.59 1.31 36.81
CA GLY A 38 -29.79 0.67 38.12
C GLY A 38 -30.02 -0.84 38.06
N ASN A 39 -30.40 -1.40 36.90
CA ASN A 39 -30.54 -2.84 36.66
C ASN A 39 -29.27 -3.51 36.06
N GLY A 40 -28.17 -2.75 35.96
CA GLY A 40 -26.91 -3.23 35.38
C GLY A 40 -26.83 -3.16 33.86
N ASP A 41 -27.85 -2.65 33.17
CA ASP A 41 -27.87 -2.57 31.71
C ASP A 41 -27.18 -1.31 31.17
N PHE A 42 -26.81 -1.32 29.88
CA PHE A 42 -26.32 -0.12 29.22
C PHE A 42 -27.37 1.00 29.21
N LYS A 43 -26.98 2.19 29.69
CA LYS A 43 -27.76 3.43 29.61
C LYS A 43 -26.94 4.49 28.87
N ILE A 44 -27.09 4.53 27.55
CA ILE A 44 -26.45 5.55 26.70
C ILE A 44 -27.51 6.59 26.34
N THR A 45 -27.53 7.70 27.07
CA THR A 45 -28.40 8.86 26.80
C THR A 45 -27.56 10.09 26.46
N SER A 46 -28.13 11.02 25.69
CA SER A 46 -27.46 12.30 25.37
C SER A 46 -27.13 13.11 26.64
N ALA A 47 -28.00 13.06 27.65
CA ALA A 47 -27.76 13.67 28.96
C ALA A 47 -26.60 12.99 29.72
N SER A 48 -26.60 11.66 29.79
CA SER A 48 -25.52 10.88 30.43
C SER A 48 -24.16 11.15 29.78
N LEU A 49 -24.10 11.25 28.45
CA LEU A 49 -22.89 11.58 27.70
C LEU A 49 -22.38 13.00 28.01
N LEU A 50 -23.29 13.98 28.06
CA LEU A 50 -22.93 15.37 28.37
C LEU A 50 -22.48 15.54 29.82
N ASP A 51 -23.18 14.92 30.77
CA ASP A 51 -22.82 14.99 32.19
C ASP A 51 -21.49 14.28 32.46
N TRP A 52 -21.27 13.15 31.79
CA TRP A 52 -19.97 12.51 31.79
C TRP A 52 -18.89 13.44 31.20
N TYR A 53 -19.10 14.07 30.04
CA TYR A 53 -18.15 15.04 29.48
C TYR A 53 -17.84 16.22 30.44
N LYS A 54 -18.87 16.81 31.06
CA LYS A 54 -18.70 17.89 32.03
C LYS A 54 -17.91 17.45 33.25
N SER A 55 -18.11 16.22 33.72
CA SER A 55 -17.43 15.66 34.90
C SER A 55 -15.91 15.55 34.75
N TRP A 56 -15.41 15.56 33.51
CA TRP A 56 -13.97 15.56 33.20
C TRP A 56 -13.36 16.98 33.15
N ASN A 57 -14.10 18.04 33.51
CA ASN A 57 -13.69 19.44 33.34
C ASN A 57 -13.35 19.83 31.88
N GLY A 58 -13.89 19.09 30.90
CA GLY A 58 -13.43 19.16 29.51
C GLY A 58 -12.30 18.17 29.23
N PHE A 59 -11.47 18.45 28.22
CA PHE A 59 -10.30 17.64 27.88
C PHE A 59 -9.24 17.78 28.98
N SER A 60 -9.24 16.86 29.95
CA SER A 60 -8.25 16.78 31.03
C SER A 60 -6.89 16.27 30.53
N SER A 61 -5.89 16.20 31.42
CA SER A 61 -4.56 15.65 31.14
C SER A 61 -4.56 14.18 30.68
N ASP A 62 -5.63 13.40 30.94
CA ASP A 62 -5.75 11.99 30.51
C ASP A 62 -6.82 11.84 29.41
N ASN A 63 -6.40 12.30 28.26
CA ASN A 63 -7.24 12.65 27.13
C ASN A 63 -7.56 11.39 26.28
N VAL A 64 -6.73 10.36 26.41
CA VAL A 64 -6.85 9.04 25.77
C VAL A 64 -7.90 8.15 26.44
N LYS A 65 -8.01 8.18 27.77
CA LYS A 65 -9.05 7.42 28.49
C LYS A 65 -10.47 7.87 28.12
N PHE A 66 -10.69 9.17 27.94
CA PHE A 66 -11.96 9.73 27.47
C PHE A 66 -12.34 9.16 26.10
N ILE A 67 -11.42 9.21 25.15
CA ILE A 67 -11.68 8.78 23.78
C ILE A 67 -11.97 7.29 23.65
N ASN A 68 -11.16 6.45 24.29
CA ASN A 68 -11.39 5.00 24.27
C ASN A 68 -12.78 4.62 24.79
N LYS A 69 -13.27 5.32 25.83
CA LYS A 69 -14.60 5.08 26.40
C LYS A 69 -15.72 5.50 25.46
N LEU A 70 -15.60 6.67 24.83
CA LEU A 70 -16.56 7.14 23.84
C LEU A 70 -16.71 6.13 22.69
N TYR A 71 -15.61 5.64 22.12
CA TYR A 71 -15.64 4.66 21.03
C TYR A 71 -16.19 3.29 21.41
N ASN A 72 -15.96 2.84 22.64
CA ASN A 72 -16.61 1.65 23.15
C ASN A 72 -18.14 1.81 23.25
N LEU A 73 -18.62 2.98 23.69
CA LEU A 73 -20.06 3.27 23.73
C LEU A 73 -20.67 3.27 22.32
N ILE A 74 -19.98 3.87 21.35
CA ILE A 74 -20.44 3.89 19.95
C ILE A 74 -20.48 2.48 19.37
N ALA A 75 -19.44 1.68 19.62
CA ALA A 75 -19.40 0.29 19.18
C ALA A 75 -20.55 -0.53 19.78
N VAL A 76 -20.84 -0.39 21.07
CA VAL A 76 -22.01 -1.00 21.71
C VAL A 76 -23.31 -0.54 21.05
N GLY A 77 -23.47 0.76 20.80
CA GLY A 77 -24.66 1.32 20.14
C GLY A 77 -24.87 0.77 18.72
N ILE A 78 -23.79 0.62 17.94
CA ILE A 78 -23.83 -0.02 16.61
C ILE A 78 -24.29 -1.47 16.74
N LEU A 79 -23.62 -2.26 17.59
CA LEU A 79 -23.89 -3.69 17.72
C LEU A 79 -25.31 -3.97 18.24
N ASP A 80 -25.76 -3.20 19.23
CA ASP A 80 -27.12 -3.29 19.77
C ASP A 80 -28.16 -2.88 18.73
N GLY A 81 -27.91 -1.79 17.99
CA GLY A 81 -28.81 -1.34 16.93
C GLY A 81 -28.94 -2.33 15.77
N VAL A 82 -27.84 -2.98 15.37
CA VAL A 82 -27.85 -4.04 14.37
C VAL A 82 -28.58 -5.28 14.88
N ALA A 83 -28.30 -5.71 16.12
CA ALA A 83 -28.94 -6.89 16.72
C ALA A 83 -30.46 -6.72 16.84
N LYS A 84 -30.93 -5.50 17.16
CA LYS A 84 -32.35 -5.14 17.26
C LYS A 84 -33.00 -4.76 15.92
N GLY A 85 -32.21 -4.64 14.85
CA GLY A 85 -32.69 -4.27 13.52
C GLY A 85 -33.05 -2.78 13.34
N THR A 86 -32.69 -1.91 14.30
CA THR A 86 -32.84 -0.45 14.16
C THR A 86 -31.78 0.14 13.23
N LEU A 87 -30.65 -0.56 13.08
CA LEU A 87 -29.64 -0.32 12.06
C LEU A 87 -29.60 -1.50 11.09
N GLN A 88 -29.67 -1.22 9.79
CA GLN A 88 -29.67 -2.25 8.76
C GLN A 88 -28.34 -2.25 8.01
N LEU A 89 -27.63 -3.37 8.08
CA LEU A 89 -26.45 -3.61 7.28
C LEU A 89 -26.85 -3.83 5.80
N PRO A 90 -26.00 -3.44 4.83
CA PRO A 90 -26.29 -3.65 3.41
C PRO A 90 -26.46 -5.12 3.09
N LYS A 91 -27.31 -5.45 2.10
CA LYS A 91 -27.57 -6.84 1.65
C LYS A 91 -27.34 -6.99 0.15
N ASN A 92 -27.21 -8.24 -0.30
CA ASN A 92 -27.20 -8.60 -1.73
C ASN A 92 -26.13 -7.82 -2.54
N SER A 93 -26.51 -7.30 -3.71
CA SER A 93 -25.62 -6.56 -4.62
C SER A 93 -25.06 -5.28 -4.01
N GLU A 94 -25.78 -4.63 -3.09
CA GLU A 94 -25.28 -3.45 -2.39
C GLU A 94 -24.17 -3.81 -1.40
N ALA A 95 -24.32 -4.94 -0.70
CA ALA A 95 -23.25 -5.46 0.15
C ALA A 95 -22.02 -5.82 -0.70
N GLN A 96 -22.23 -6.55 -1.80
CA GLN A 96 -21.15 -7.00 -2.69
C GLN A 96 -20.33 -5.85 -3.27
N LYS A 97 -20.98 -4.75 -3.66
CA LYS A 97 -20.31 -3.53 -4.16
C LYS A 97 -19.41 -2.88 -3.10
N ARG A 98 -19.78 -3.01 -1.83
CA ARG A 98 -19.05 -2.44 -0.69
C ARG A 98 -18.01 -3.42 -0.09
N GLY A 99 -17.88 -4.62 -0.67
CA GLY A 99 -17.07 -5.69 -0.08
C GLY A 99 -17.67 -6.28 1.20
N TRP A 100 -18.95 -6.02 1.47
CA TRP A 100 -19.73 -6.63 2.54
C TRP A 100 -20.37 -7.91 2.01
N ASP A 101 -20.30 -8.99 2.78
CA ASP A 101 -21.03 -10.22 2.46
C ASP A 101 -21.95 -10.60 3.63
N ASP A 102 -22.87 -11.52 3.37
CA ASP A 102 -23.85 -11.95 4.37
C ASP A 102 -23.17 -12.59 5.60
N SER A 103 -22.00 -13.20 5.43
CA SER A 103 -21.23 -13.77 6.53
C SER A 103 -20.67 -12.69 7.47
N LEU A 104 -20.18 -11.57 6.94
CA LEU A 104 -19.76 -10.43 7.75
C LEU A 104 -20.96 -9.79 8.46
N ASN A 105 -22.10 -9.69 7.77
CA ASN A 105 -23.34 -9.20 8.36
C ASN A 105 -23.75 -10.03 9.58
N ASP A 106 -23.71 -11.35 9.43
CA ASP A 106 -24.04 -12.28 10.52
C ASP A 106 -23.02 -12.21 11.66
N GLN A 107 -21.72 -12.05 11.34
CA GLN A 107 -20.68 -11.86 12.36
C GLN A 107 -20.91 -10.59 13.17
N ILE A 108 -21.19 -9.44 12.54
CA ILE A 108 -21.47 -8.17 13.24
C ILE A 108 -22.75 -8.30 14.08
N LYS A 109 -23.80 -8.89 13.51
CA LYS A 109 -25.08 -9.10 14.21
C LYS A 109 -24.93 -9.96 15.47
N ASN A 110 -24.07 -10.97 15.41
CA ASN A 110 -23.89 -11.92 16.51
C ASN A 110 -22.78 -11.50 17.50
N LEU A 111 -21.93 -10.52 17.16
CA LEU A 111 -20.74 -10.17 17.95
C LEU A 111 -21.07 -9.76 19.40
N LEU A 112 -22.17 -9.02 19.61
CA LEU A 112 -22.60 -8.65 20.96
C LEU A 112 -23.03 -9.88 21.78
N GLY A 113 -23.77 -10.80 21.15
CA GLY A 113 -24.38 -11.94 21.81
C GLY A 113 -25.57 -11.57 22.70
N THR A 114 -26.10 -12.56 23.41
CA THR A 114 -27.15 -12.37 24.43
C THR A 114 -26.53 -12.46 25.83
N LYS A 115 -27.15 -11.79 26.81
CA LYS A 115 -26.61 -11.67 28.19
C LYS A 115 -26.33 -13.00 28.88
N ASP A 116 -27.08 -14.02 28.52
CA ASP A 116 -27.03 -15.35 29.13
C ASP A 116 -26.21 -16.37 28.31
N ASN A 117 -25.62 -15.95 27.19
CA ASN A 117 -24.82 -16.83 26.34
C ASN A 117 -23.39 -16.97 26.88
N ASP A 118 -22.87 -18.20 26.97
CA ASP A 118 -21.48 -18.50 27.38
C ASP A 118 -20.53 -18.66 26.18
N ASN A 119 -21.01 -18.47 24.94
CA ASN A 119 -20.17 -18.56 23.76
C ASN A 119 -19.11 -17.46 23.74
N THR A 120 -17.85 -17.86 23.93
CA THR A 120 -16.67 -16.98 23.96
C THR A 120 -16.35 -16.31 22.62
N SER A 121 -17.08 -16.62 21.55
CA SER A 121 -17.03 -15.85 20.31
C SER A 121 -17.83 -14.54 20.37
N THR A 122 -18.60 -14.31 21.44
CA THR A 122 -19.43 -13.10 21.66
C THR A 122 -18.92 -12.28 22.83
N LEU A 123 -19.24 -10.98 22.85
CA LEU A 123 -18.87 -10.06 23.93
C LEU A 123 -19.49 -10.47 25.27
N TYR A 124 -20.78 -10.78 25.30
CA TYR A 124 -21.43 -11.26 26.54
C TYR A 124 -20.89 -12.62 27.00
N GLY A 125 -20.53 -13.54 26.11
CA GLY A 125 -19.92 -14.82 26.52
C GLY A 125 -18.53 -14.67 27.12
N LEU A 126 -17.72 -13.73 26.61
CA LEU A 126 -16.44 -13.39 27.25
C LEU A 126 -16.66 -12.75 28.63
N ALA A 127 -17.63 -11.84 28.74
CA ALA A 127 -17.98 -11.20 30.00
C ALA A 127 -18.51 -12.23 31.04
N ASN A 128 -19.32 -13.20 30.63
CA ASN A 128 -19.80 -14.30 31.47
C ASN A 128 -18.65 -15.17 31.95
N ARG A 129 -17.69 -15.50 31.09
CA ARG A 129 -16.48 -16.24 31.47
C ARG A 129 -15.62 -15.46 32.48
N ALA A 130 -15.42 -14.17 32.27
CA ALA A 130 -14.67 -13.31 33.20
C ALA A 130 -15.38 -13.18 34.56
N LEU A 131 -16.72 -13.07 34.56
CA LEU A 131 -17.52 -13.05 35.77
C LEU A 131 -17.44 -14.37 36.54
N LYS A 132 -17.49 -15.50 35.82
CA LYS A 132 -17.33 -16.85 36.39
C LYS A 132 -15.95 -17.01 37.03
N ASP A 133 -14.90 -16.56 36.35
CA ASP A 133 -13.53 -16.57 36.88
C ASP A 133 -13.39 -15.71 38.16
N LEU A 134 -13.97 -14.50 38.16
CA LEU A 134 -14.01 -13.65 39.36
C LEU A 134 -14.69 -14.36 40.54
N LYS A 135 -15.82 -15.03 40.29
CA LYS A 135 -16.62 -15.72 41.31
C LYS A 135 -15.96 -17.00 41.82
N GLU A 136 -15.44 -17.84 40.92
CA GLU A 136 -14.98 -19.19 41.22
C GLU A 136 -13.49 -19.26 41.60
N ASN A 137 -12.67 -18.34 41.10
CA ASN A 137 -11.23 -18.31 41.36
C ASN A 137 -10.82 -17.19 42.33
N THR A 138 -11.26 -15.95 42.11
CA THR A 138 -10.86 -14.82 42.97
C THR A 138 -11.59 -14.84 44.31
N HIS A 139 -12.91 -15.04 44.30
CA HIS A 139 -13.76 -15.03 45.49
C HIS A 139 -14.31 -16.41 45.85
N LYS A 140 -13.51 -17.46 45.59
CA LYS A 140 -13.90 -18.86 45.81
C LYS A 140 -14.49 -19.06 47.20
N ASN A 141 -15.72 -19.57 47.25
CA ASN A 141 -16.50 -19.82 48.49
C ASN A 141 -16.76 -18.58 49.37
N LYS A 142 -16.57 -17.36 48.86
CA LYS A 142 -16.72 -16.09 49.61
C LYS A 142 -17.79 -15.20 48.99
N PHE A 143 -19.05 -15.64 49.02
CA PHE A 143 -20.18 -14.93 48.40
C PHE A 143 -20.35 -13.49 48.90
N ASN A 144 -20.20 -13.25 50.21
CA ASN A 144 -20.34 -11.91 50.78
C ASN A 144 -19.21 -10.97 50.34
N ASP A 145 -17.98 -11.47 50.19
CA ASP A 145 -16.85 -10.67 49.72
C ASP A 145 -17.00 -10.36 48.23
N TYR A 146 -17.46 -11.34 47.44
CA TYR A 146 -17.82 -11.16 46.04
C TYR A 146 -18.89 -10.07 45.85
N LYS A 147 -19.98 -10.14 46.64
CA LYS A 147 -21.05 -9.14 46.59
C LYS A 147 -20.54 -7.76 46.95
N LYS A 148 -19.75 -7.64 48.03
CA LYS A 148 -19.13 -6.36 48.44
C LYS A 148 -18.18 -5.80 47.39
N ASP A 149 -17.40 -6.65 46.71
CA ASP A 149 -16.52 -6.23 45.62
C ASP A 149 -17.33 -5.61 44.47
N LEU A 150 -18.43 -6.26 44.05
CA LEU A 150 -19.31 -5.70 43.03
C LEU A 150 -20.04 -4.43 43.48
N GLU A 151 -20.55 -4.38 44.72
CA GLU A 151 -21.17 -3.16 45.31
C GLU A 151 -20.18 -2.00 45.32
N LYS A 152 -18.90 -2.26 45.66
CA LYS A 152 -17.83 -1.25 45.65
C LYS A 152 -17.54 -0.77 44.23
N ARG A 153 -17.56 -1.67 43.24
CA ARG A 153 -17.31 -1.33 41.83
C ARG A 153 -18.47 -0.55 41.19
N PHE A 154 -19.71 -0.81 41.62
CA PHE A 154 -20.93 -0.28 41.00
C PHE A 154 -21.91 0.34 42.02
N PRO A 155 -21.51 1.44 42.69
CA PRO A 155 -22.31 2.02 43.79
C PRO A 155 -23.67 2.61 43.35
N GLY A 156 -23.86 2.89 42.05
CA GLY A 156 -25.12 3.39 41.48
C GLY A 156 -26.12 2.31 41.03
N VAL A 157 -25.77 1.03 41.19
CA VAL A 157 -26.60 -0.11 40.76
C VAL A 157 -27.42 -0.62 41.94
N ARG A 158 -28.62 -1.14 41.68
CA ARG A 158 -29.48 -1.69 42.73
C ARG A 158 -28.71 -2.77 43.49
N ASN A 159 -28.84 -2.75 44.82
CA ASN A 159 -28.15 -3.69 45.69
C ASN A 159 -28.77 -5.10 45.67
N ASN A 160 -28.83 -5.71 44.48
CA ASN A 160 -29.08 -7.13 44.29
C ASN A 160 -27.99 -7.71 43.39
N ILE A 161 -27.68 -8.99 43.62
CA ILE A 161 -26.52 -9.62 42.97
C ILE A 161 -26.65 -9.69 41.45
N LYS A 162 -27.87 -9.86 40.92
CA LYS A 162 -28.11 -9.99 39.47
C LYS A 162 -27.83 -8.68 38.73
N ASP A 163 -28.31 -7.57 39.27
CA ASP A 163 -28.08 -6.24 38.68
C ASP A 163 -26.59 -5.86 38.77
N LEU A 164 -25.90 -6.23 39.86
CA LEU A 164 -24.45 -6.06 40.02
C LEU A 164 -23.63 -6.95 39.07
N GLU A 165 -24.03 -8.21 38.87
CA GLU A 165 -23.44 -9.12 37.90
C GLU A 165 -23.64 -8.60 36.46
N ASN A 166 -24.81 -8.06 36.13
CA ASN A 166 -25.07 -7.40 34.86
C ASN A 166 -24.18 -6.16 34.66
N ALA A 167 -24.04 -5.33 35.70
CA ALA A 167 -23.16 -4.18 35.68
C ALA A 167 -21.72 -4.56 35.40
N PHE A 168 -21.22 -5.65 36.00
CA PHE A 168 -19.90 -6.19 35.71
C PHE A 168 -19.76 -6.57 34.23
N LYS A 169 -20.75 -7.26 33.65
CA LYS A 169 -20.71 -7.66 32.24
C LYS A 169 -20.67 -6.44 31.32
N SER A 170 -21.49 -5.42 31.61
CA SER A 170 -21.49 -4.16 30.87
C SER A 170 -20.16 -3.40 30.99
N ASP A 171 -19.57 -3.35 32.19
CA ASP A 171 -18.25 -2.75 32.43
C ASP A 171 -17.16 -3.48 31.61
N TYR A 172 -17.17 -4.82 31.63
CA TYR A 172 -16.22 -5.62 30.87
C TYR A 172 -16.28 -5.31 29.36
N ILE A 173 -17.48 -5.25 28.80
CA ILE A 173 -17.69 -4.94 27.37
C ILE A 173 -17.22 -3.51 27.02
N LEU A 174 -17.31 -2.55 27.95
CA LEU A 174 -16.89 -1.17 27.70
C LEU A 174 -15.41 -0.93 27.93
N ASN A 175 -14.79 -1.64 28.88
CA ASN A 175 -13.51 -1.23 29.44
C ASN A 175 -12.40 -2.28 29.32
N ASP A 176 -12.67 -3.51 28.88
CA ASP A 176 -11.61 -4.50 28.72
C ASP A 176 -10.61 -4.08 27.62
N SER A 177 -9.32 -4.07 27.96
CA SER A 177 -8.26 -3.60 27.07
C SER A 177 -8.07 -4.45 25.81
N THR A 178 -8.55 -5.69 25.83
CA THR A 178 -8.31 -6.68 24.77
C THR A 178 -9.62 -7.12 24.09
N ASN A 179 -10.74 -7.04 24.81
CA ASN A 179 -12.02 -7.62 24.43
C ASN A 179 -13.19 -6.64 24.47
N SER A 180 -12.94 -5.34 24.69
CA SER A 180 -14.00 -4.36 24.65
C SER A 180 -14.68 -4.29 23.28
N ALA A 181 -15.91 -3.75 23.25
CA ALA A 181 -16.75 -3.70 22.05
C ALA A 181 -16.05 -3.04 20.87
N PHE A 182 -15.34 -1.94 21.09
CA PHE A 182 -14.57 -1.25 20.07
C PHE A 182 -13.42 -2.13 19.56
N VAL A 183 -12.63 -2.76 20.44
CA VAL A 183 -11.50 -3.60 20.04
C VAL A 183 -11.99 -4.78 19.21
N ARG A 184 -13.07 -5.44 19.63
CA ARG A 184 -13.65 -6.58 18.90
C ARG A 184 -14.26 -6.17 17.56
N LEU A 185 -15.03 -5.08 17.52
CA LEU A 185 -15.59 -4.54 16.28
C LEU A 185 -14.48 -4.08 15.32
N LYS A 186 -13.45 -3.39 15.82
CA LYS A 186 -12.26 -3.01 15.06
C LYS A 186 -11.56 -4.24 14.47
N ASN A 187 -11.27 -5.24 15.31
CA ASN A 187 -10.61 -6.47 14.87
C ASN A 187 -11.44 -7.24 13.83
N LEU A 188 -12.77 -7.09 13.87
CA LEU A 188 -13.71 -7.57 12.87
C LEU A 188 -13.82 -6.67 11.62
N LEU A 189 -13.17 -5.52 11.55
CA LEU A 189 -13.24 -4.61 10.39
C LEU A 189 -11.86 -4.30 9.76
N MET A 190 -10.76 -4.56 10.47
CA MET A 190 -9.40 -4.08 10.18
C MET A 190 -8.37 -5.22 10.06
N PHE A 191 -7.22 -4.97 9.42
CA PHE A 191 -6.18 -5.93 9.02
C PHE A 191 -5.46 -6.76 10.11
N ASN A 192 -5.81 -6.64 11.40
CA ASN A 192 -4.96 -7.12 12.50
C ASN A 192 -5.56 -8.22 13.39
N SER A 193 -6.42 -9.09 12.86
CA SER A 193 -6.88 -10.27 13.60
C SER A 193 -6.82 -11.55 12.77
N THR A 194 -6.68 -12.71 13.41
CA THR A 194 -6.88 -14.01 12.74
C THR A 194 -8.27 -14.12 12.10
N VAL A 195 -9.24 -13.30 12.56
CA VAL A 195 -10.57 -13.10 11.97
C VAL A 195 -10.55 -12.09 10.82
N SER A 196 -9.60 -11.15 10.75
CA SER A 196 -9.55 -10.16 9.66
C SER A 196 -9.15 -10.74 8.31
N ASN A 197 -8.50 -11.91 8.32
CA ASN A 197 -8.33 -12.67 7.10
C ASN A 197 -9.67 -13.12 6.50
N SER A 198 -10.78 -13.16 7.27
CA SER A 198 -12.13 -13.43 6.76
C SER A 198 -12.87 -12.20 6.24
N LEU A 199 -12.23 -11.02 6.23
CA LEU A 199 -12.82 -9.74 5.81
C LEU A 199 -12.21 -9.18 4.53
N TRP A 200 -11.26 -9.88 3.94
CA TRP A 200 -11.00 -9.67 2.53
C TRP A 200 -12.24 -10.06 1.78
N ARG A 201 -12.49 -9.40 0.65
CA ARG A 201 -13.56 -9.86 -0.23
C ARG A 201 -13.28 -11.32 -0.55
N LYS A 202 -14.17 -12.22 -0.12
CA LYS A 202 -13.97 -13.67 -0.25
C LYS A 202 -13.70 -14.00 -1.71
N GLY A 203 -12.51 -14.52 -1.98
CA GLY A 203 -12.09 -14.92 -3.31
C GLY A 203 -12.77 -16.22 -3.72
N ILE A 204 -12.29 -16.75 -4.84
CA ILE A 204 -12.64 -18.09 -5.29
C ILE A 204 -11.76 -19.10 -4.55
N GLN A 205 -12.37 -20.14 -3.98
CA GLN A 205 -11.63 -21.24 -3.39
C GLN A 205 -10.84 -21.96 -4.48
N THR A 206 -9.54 -22.17 -4.26
CA THR A 206 -8.70 -22.93 -5.18
C THR A 206 -8.17 -24.20 -4.53
N VAL A 207 -7.85 -25.19 -5.36
CA VAL A 207 -7.15 -26.41 -4.96
C VAL A 207 -5.91 -26.57 -5.84
N LYS A 208 -4.86 -27.15 -5.26
CA LYS A 208 -3.65 -27.49 -6.01
C LYS A 208 -4.01 -28.47 -7.13
N LEU A 209 -3.44 -28.25 -8.31
CA LEU A 209 -3.67 -29.09 -9.46
C LEU A 209 -2.99 -30.45 -9.29
N GLU A 210 -3.80 -31.51 -9.17
CA GLU A 210 -3.33 -32.90 -9.16
C GLU A 210 -3.89 -33.64 -10.39
N MET A 211 -3.18 -33.54 -11.52
CA MET A 211 -3.67 -34.02 -12.83
C MET A 211 -4.14 -35.48 -12.82
N LYS A 212 -3.41 -36.36 -12.14
CA LYS A 212 -3.76 -37.79 -12.06
C LYS A 212 -5.13 -38.01 -11.40
N THR A 213 -5.44 -37.22 -10.38
CA THR A 213 -6.75 -37.25 -9.71
C THR A 213 -7.84 -36.77 -10.67
N ILE A 214 -7.62 -35.64 -11.33
CA ILE A 214 -8.60 -35.04 -12.25
C ILE A 214 -8.89 -35.96 -13.44
N THR A 215 -7.86 -36.55 -14.06
CA THR A 215 -8.06 -37.47 -15.20
C THR A 215 -8.73 -38.77 -14.77
N SER A 216 -8.42 -39.29 -13.58
CA SER A 216 -9.09 -40.47 -13.01
C SER A 216 -10.57 -40.21 -12.72
N GLU A 217 -10.91 -39.04 -12.17
CA GLU A 217 -12.30 -38.64 -11.94
C GLU A 217 -13.08 -38.50 -13.25
N PHE A 218 -12.48 -37.87 -14.26
CA PHE A 218 -13.08 -37.76 -15.58
C PHE A 218 -13.30 -39.12 -16.26
N ALA A 219 -12.29 -39.99 -16.23
CA ALA A 219 -12.41 -41.34 -16.78
C ALA A 219 -13.52 -42.15 -16.11
N SER A 220 -13.65 -42.01 -14.79
CA SER A 220 -14.71 -42.66 -14.00
C SER A 220 -16.10 -42.13 -14.36
N ALA A 221 -16.24 -40.83 -14.59
CA ALA A 221 -17.50 -40.20 -14.96
C ALA A 221 -17.99 -40.56 -16.37
N TYR A 222 -17.06 -40.89 -17.28
CA TYR A 222 -17.32 -41.25 -18.68
C TYR A 222 -16.90 -42.69 -19.01
N ASN A 223 -17.07 -43.61 -18.06
CA ASN A 223 -16.61 -44.99 -18.18
C ASN A 223 -17.16 -45.70 -19.44
N ASN A 224 -16.37 -46.62 -19.99
CA ASN A 224 -16.69 -47.47 -21.15
C ASN A 224 -16.88 -46.74 -22.49
N ILE A 225 -16.40 -45.50 -22.63
CA ILE A 225 -16.38 -44.80 -23.92
C ILE A 225 -15.00 -44.94 -24.54
N ASN A 226 -14.90 -45.68 -25.65
CA ASN A 226 -13.62 -46.13 -26.23
C ASN A 226 -13.22 -45.36 -27.50
N SER A 227 -13.84 -44.21 -27.78
CA SER A 227 -13.44 -43.33 -28.88
C SER A 227 -13.59 -41.86 -28.51
N LEU A 228 -12.69 -41.03 -29.04
CA LEU A 228 -12.71 -39.58 -28.84
C LEU A 228 -14.02 -38.94 -29.33
N GLU A 229 -14.55 -39.40 -30.47
CA GLU A 229 -15.79 -38.87 -31.06
C GLU A 229 -17.00 -39.10 -30.13
N ASN A 230 -17.16 -40.34 -29.67
CA ASN A 230 -18.27 -40.70 -28.79
C ASN A 230 -18.13 -40.02 -27.43
N LEU A 231 -16.88 -39.85 -26.95
CA LEU A 231 -16.61 -39.15 -25.69
C LEU A 231 -16.97 -37.67 -25.80
N ALA A 232 -16.53 -36.99 -26.86
CA ALA A 232 -16.85 -35.57 -27.08
C ALA A 232 -18.36 -35.34 -27.23
N LYS A 233 -19.04 -36.21 -27.99
CA LYS A 233 -20.50 -36.17 -28.14
C LYS A 233 -21.20 -36.37 -26.79
N LYS A 234 -20.74 -37.32 -25.97
CA LYS A 234 -21.33 -37.57 -24.65
C LYS A 234 -21.13 -36.41 -23.69
N VAL A 235 -19.95 -35.79 -23.70
CA VAL A 235 -19.68 -34.57 -22.92
C VAL A 235 -20.65 -33.47 -23.34
N GLU A 236 -20.78 -33.20 -24.64
CA GLU A 236 -21.69 -32.19 -25.17
C GLU A 236 -23.15 -32.45 -24.78
N GLU A 237 -23.63 -33.70 -24.91
CA GLU A 237 -24.97 -34.11 -24.50
C GLU A 237 -25.23 -33.89 -23.01
N ASN A 238 -24.27 -34.24 -22.15
CA ASN A 238 -24.39 -34.03 -20.71
C ASN A 238 -24.48 -32.54 -20.38
N PHE A 239 -23.64 -31.70 -20.99
CA PHE A 239 -23.71 -30.25 -20.81
C PHE A 239 -25.00 -29.65 -21.38
N LYS A 240 -25.56 -30.16 -22.48
CA LYS A 240 -26.88 -29.72 -22.97
C LYS A 240 -27.99 -29.96 -21.95
N LYS A 241 -27.96 -31.10 -21.25
CA LYS A 241 -28.93 -31.49 -20.21
C LYS A 241 -28.66 -30.86 -18.84
N ALA A 242 -27.50 -30.23 -18.62
CA ALA A 242 -27.13 -29.67 -17.32
C ALA A 242 -28.01 -28.47 -16.96
N GLY A 243 -28.58 -28.50 -15.75
CA GLY A 243 -29.43 -27.41 -15.22
C GLY A 243 -30.88 -27.41 -15.71
N GLU A 244 -31.29 -28.39 -16.54
CA GLU A 244 -32.70 -28.59 -16.90
C GLU A 244 -33.46 -29.25 -15.73
N LYS A 245 -34.75 -28.94 -15.58
CA LYS A 245 -35.61 -29.41 -14.47
C LYS A 245 -35.68 -30.94 -14.34
N SER A 246 -35.49 -31.67 -15.44
CA SER A 246 -35.43 -33.12 -15.54
C SER A 246 -34.08 -33.64 -16.06
N GLY A 247 -33.05 -32.79 -16.05
CA GLY A 247 -31.73 -33.06 -16.59
C GLY A 247 -30.69 -33.41 -15.53
N LEU A 248 -29.42 -33.16 -15.85
CA LEU A 248 -28.30 -33.42 -14.94
C LEU A 248 -28.13 -32.25 -13.95
N SER A 249 -27.80 -32.59 -12.70
CA SER A 249 -27.40 -31.59 -11.70
C SER A 249 -26.08 -30.93 -12.13
N TRP A 250 -25.92 -29.65 -11.78
CA TRP A 250 -24.64 -28.96 -11.95
C TRP A 250 -23.50 -29.57 -11.12
N SER A 251 -23.84 -30.25 -10.02
CA SER A 251 -22.90 -31.01 -9.19
C SER A 251 -22.61 -32.41 -9.72
N ASP A 252 -23.19 -32.82 -10.85
CA ASP A 252 -22.96 -34.14 -11.42
C ASP A 252 -21.47 -34.32 -11.77
N LYS A 253 -20.92 -35.51 -11.47
CA LYS A 253 -19.49 -35.79 -11.71
C LYS A 253 -19.12 -35.63 -13.17
N SER A 254 -19.99 -35.96 -14.12
CA SER A 254 -19.71 -35.80 -15.55
C SER A 254 -19.58 -34.33 -15.97
N ILE A 255 -20.27 -33.42 -15.28
CA ILE A 255 -20.18 -31.97 -15.52
C ILE A 255 -18.94 -31.39 -14.85
N THR A 256 -18.78 -31.65 -13.55
CA THR A 256 -17.69 -31.10 -12.74
C THR A 256 -16.32 -31.63 -13.16
N SER A 257 -16.18 -32.92 -13.49
CA SER A 257 -14.90 -33.50 -13.91
C SER A 257 -14.39 -32.91 -15.23
N PHE A 258 -15.27 -32.69 -16.22
CA PHE A 258 -14.87 -32.03 -17.47
C PHE A 258 -14.58 -30.55 -17.25
N THR A 259 -15.34 -29.87 -16.38
CA THR A 259 -15.05 -28.48 -15.98
C THR A 259 -13.65 -28.36 -15.35
N ASN A 260 -13.26 -29.32 -14.49
CA ASN A 260 -11.93 -29.36 -13.89
C ASN A 260 -10.82 -29.62 -14.93
N LEU A 261 -11.07 -30.47 -15.93
CA LEU A 261 -10.16 -30.64 -17.07
C LEU A 261 -9.97 -29.33 -17.86
N VAL A 262 -11.05 -28.60 -18.14
CA VAL A 262 -10.97 -27.28 -18.80
C VAL A 262 -10.15 -26.30 -17.93
N ASN A 263 -10.43 -26.22 -16.63
CA ASN A 263 -9.67 -25.36 -15.71
C ASN A 263 -8.19 -25.76 -15.58
N SER A 264 -7.85 -27.05 -15.69
CA SER A 264 -6.45 -27.53 -15.69
C SER A 264 -5.61 -27.02 -16.86
N LEU A 265 -6.29 -26.59 -17.93
CA LEU A 265 -5.69 -25.95 -19.10
C LEU A 265 -5.88 -24.43 -19.09
N GLY A 266 -6.25 -23.80 -17.97
CA GLY A 266 -6.44 -22.35 -17.88
C GLY A 266 -7.85 -21.84 -18.19
N GLY A 267 -8.87 -22.71 -18.18
CA GLY A 267 -10.28 -22.32 -18.28
C GLY A 267 -10.77 -22.10 -19.72
N VAL A 268 -11.97 -21.56 -19.89
CA VAL A 268 -12.61 -21.41 -21.21
C VAL A 268 -11.94 -20.38 -22.12
N GLY A 269 -11.25 -19.38 -21.56
CA GLY A 269 -10.56 -18.33 -22.34
C GLY A 269 -9.17 -18.72 -22.85
N PHE A 270 -8.79 -19.98 -22.69
CA PHE A 270 -7.48 -20.48 -23.06
C PHE A 270 -7.33 -20.65 -24.58
N GLY A 271 -6.34 -19.97 -25.16
CA GLY A 271 -5.93 -20.14 -26.56
C GLY A 271 -6.67 -19.29 -27.60
N ASP A 272 -7.57 -18.38 -27.21
CA ASP A 272 -8.50 -17.68 -28.12
C ASP A 272 -7.94 -16.44 -28.88
N LYS A 273 -6.61 -16.24 -29.02
CA LYS A 273 -6.06 -15.07 -29.75
C LYS A 273 -5.58 -15.37 -31.18
N LYS A 274 -6.07 -14.58 -32.13
CA LYS A 274 -5.85 -14.67 -33.61
C LYS A 274 -4.48 -14.17 -34.12
N ASN A 275 -3.64 -13.58 -33.27
CA ASN A 275 -2.36 -13.01 -33.69
C ASN A 275 -1.22 -13.91 -33.20
N SER A 276 -0.20 -14.11 -34.03
CA SER A 276 0.97 -14.99 -33.90
C SER A 276 1.84 -14.86 -32.63
N ASN A 277 1.42 -14.05 -31.66
CA ASN A 277 1.96 -13.97 -30.31
C ASN A 277 1.09 -14.85 -29.39
N GLU A 278 1.63 -15.99 -28.97
CA GLU A 278 1.01 -17.00 -28.09
C GLU A 278 0.85 -16.47 -26.65
N ASN A 279 0.09 -15.40 -26.44
CA ASN A 279 -0.26 -14.95 -25.10
C ASN A 279 -1.41 -15.82 -24.60
N ILE A 280 -1.08 -16.82 -23.78
CA ILE A 280 -2.06 -17.68 -23.11
C ILE A 280 -2.82 -16.83 -22.09
N SER A 281 -4.16 -16.84 -22.16
CA SER A 281 -5.00 -16.23 -21.14
C SER A 281 -5.51 -17.31 -20.17
N ILE A 282 -5.23 -17.14 -18.89
CA ILE A 282 -5.77 -17.99 -17.82
C ILE A 282 -7.07 -17.38 -17.29
N SER A 283 -8.08 -18.21 -17.12
CA SER A 283 -9.41 -17.87 -16.60
C SER A 283 -9.89 -18.94 -15.62
N TYR A 284 -10.74 -18.56 -14.66
CA TYR A 284 -11.44 -19.50 -13.79
C TYR A 284 -12.85 -19.70 -14.33
N SER A 285 -13.22 -20.94 -14.63
CA SER A 285 -14.47 -21.26 -15.29
C SER A 285 -15.38 -22.09 -14.41
N SER A 286 -16.63 -21.65 -14.27
CA SER A 286 -17.71 -22.44 -13.73
C SER A 286 -18.23 -23.45 -14.76
N SER A 287 -19.03 -24.41 -14.31
CA SER A 287 -19.68 -25.36 -15.24
C SER A 287 -20.65 -24.66 -16.20
N LYS A 288 -21.21 -23.51 -15.80
CA LYS A 288 -22.05 -22.68 -16.68
C LYS A 288 -21.23 -22.00 -17.77
N ASP A 289 -20.03 -21.52 -17.46
CA ASP A 289 -19.14 -20.91 -18.45
C ASP A 289 -18.73 -21.94 -19.51
N VAL A 290 -18.42 -23.17 -19.09
CA VAL A 290 -18.14 -24.29 -19.99
C VAL A 290 -19.36 -24.63 -20.85
N GLN A 291 -20.56 -24.67 -20.27
CA GLN A 291 -21.79 -24.88 -21.02
C GLN A 291 -22.00 -23.80 -22.09
N THR A 292 -21.78 -22.52 -21.74
CA THR A 292 -21.88 -21.39 -22.67
C THR A 292 -20.91 -21.58 -23.84
N ARG A 293 -19.64 -21.88 -23.56
CA ARG A 293 -18.62 -22.11 -24.59
C ARG A 293 -18.94 -23.28 -25.52
N ILE A 294 -19.56 -24.34 -25.00
CA ILE A 294 -20.03 -25.49 -25.79
C ILE A 294 -21.24 -25.11 -26.67
N LYS A 295 -22.13 -24.24 -26.17
CA LYS A 295 -23.35 -23.79 -26.86
C LYS A 295 -23.12 -22.68 -27.86
N GLU A 296 -21.98 -21.98 -27.82
CA GLU A 296 -21.60 -20.96 -28.79
C GLU A 296 -21.53 -21.55 -30.21
N THR A 297 -22.61 -21.39 -30.98
CA THR A 297 -22.67 -21.67 -32.41
C THR A 297 -22.39 -20.39 -33.19
N HIS A 298 -21.54 -20.45 -34.22
CA HIS A 298 -21.38 -19.33 -35.16
C HIS A 298 -22.12 -19.57 -36.47
N SER A 299 -22.80 -18.51 -36.89
CA SER A 299 -23.14 -18.17 -38.26
C SER A 299 -21.84 -17.98 -39.05
N SER A 300 -21.73 -18.65 -40.20
CA SER A 300 -20.66 -18.56 -41.18
C SER A 300 -20.13 -17.12 -41.41
N ASN A 301 -18.83 -16.89 -41.14
CA ASN A 301 -17.87 -15.99 -41.81
C ASN A 301 -16.79 -15.35 -40.89
N GLY A 302 -16.13 -16.13 -40.04
CA GLY A 302 -14.94 -15.64 -39.32
C GLY A 302 -14.08 -16.74 -38.72
N ASP A 303 -12.91 -17.00 -39.33
CA ASP A 303 -11.95 -18.02 -38.89
C ASP A 303 -11.50 -17.80 -37.44
N GLY A 304 -11.75 -18.79 -36.56
CA GLY A 304 -11.12 -18.88 -35.25
C GLY A 304 -11.88 -19.63 -34.14
N VAL A 305 -13.22 -19.71 -34.18
CA VAL A 305 -14.01 -20.31 -33.08
C VAL A 305 -14.53 -21.70 -33.49
N LYS A 306 -14.01 -22.76 -32.85
CA LYS A 306 -14.44 -24.16 -33.08
C LYS A 306 -15.84 -24.42 -32.53
N ASN A 307 -16.60 -25.30 -33.20
CA ASN A 307 -17.88 -25.80 -32.69
C ASN A 307 -17.68 -26.56 -31.36
N GLY A 308 -18.77 -26.74 -30.58
CA GLY A 308 -18.68 -27.31 -29.23
C GLY A 308 -17.98 -28.67 -29.15
N GLN A 309 -18.25 -29.59 -30.08
CA GLN A 309 -17.60 -30.90 -30.09
C GLN A 309 -16.12 -30.82 -30.45
N ASP A 310 -15.74 -30.01 -31.44
CA ASP A 310 -14.35 -29.84 -31.85
C ASP A 310 -13.52 -29.14 -30.77
N TRP A 311 -14.12 -28.21 -30.03
CA TRP A 311 -13.52 -27.62 -28.85
C TRP A 311 -13.31 -28.66 -27.73
N ILE A 312 -14.31 -29.50 -27.44
CA ILE A 312 -14.16 -30.59 -26.46
C ILE A 312 -13.03 -31.55 -26.89
N LYS A 313 -12.98 -31.95 -28.16
CA LYS A 313 -11.92 -32.83 -28.68
C LYS A 313 -10.54 -32.20 -28.49
N GLU A 314 -10.40 -30.91 -28.77
CA GLU A 314 -9.15 -30.17 -28.57
C GLU A 314 -8.71 -30.20 -27.09
N ILE A 315 -9.63 -29.92 -26.15
CA ILE A 315 -9.33 -29.96 -24.71
C ILE A 315 -8.80 -31.34 -24.32
N LEU A 316 -9.51 -32.40 -24.70
CA LEU A 316 -9.15 -33.79 -24.39
C LEU A 316 -7.78 -34.16 -24.98
N GLN A 317 -7.52 -33.76 -26.22
CA GLN A 317 -6.26 -34.00 -26.91
C GLN A 317 -5.08 -33.23 -26.29
N LYS A 318 -5.30 -32.01 -25.79
CA LYS A 318 -4.26 -31.23 -25.10
C LYS A 318 -3.81 -31.82 -23.76
N ILE A 319 -4.67 -32.60 -23.11
CA ILE A 319 -4.35 -33.32 -21.87
C ILE A 319 -3.54 -34.59 -22.14
N THR A 320 -3.93 -35.33 -23.18
CA THR A 320 -3.19 -36.51 -23.64
C THR A 320 -3.35 -36.74 -25.14
N PRO A 321 -2.26 -36.97 -25.89
CA PRO A 321 -2.34 -37.32 -27.30
C PRO A 321 -3.04 -38.68 -27.54
N ASP A 322 -3.12 -39.53 -26.52
CA ASP A 322 -3.79 -40.83 -26.58
C ASP A 322 -5.32 -40.73 -26.42
N ALA A 323 -5.88 -39.51 -26.34
CA ALA A 323 -7.31 -39.27 -26.20
C ALA A 323 -8.18 -39.98 -27.27
N LYS A 324 -7.59 -40.42 -28.39
CA LYS A 324 -8.23 -41.28 -29.41
C LYS A 324 -8.86 -42.54 -28.81
N SER A 325 -8.25 -43.12 -27.75
CA SER A 325 -8.75 -44.30 -27.04
C SER A 325 -9.90 -44.00 -26.06
N GLY A 326 -10.45 -42.78 -26.08
CA GLY A 326 -11.57 -42.38 -25.24
C GLY A 326 -11.20 -42.31 -23.75
N SER A 327 -12.15 -42.67 -22.88
CA SER A 327 -12.05 -42.60 -21.41
C SER A 327 -10.85 -43.39 -20.84
N VAL A 328 -10.45 -44.48 -21.48
CA VAL A 328 -9.31 -45.32 -21.07
C VAL A 328 -8.00 -44.54 -21.07
N ALA A 329 -7.83 -43.58 -21.99
CA ALA A 329 -6.62 -42.75 -22.07
C ALA A 329 -6.44 -41.86 -20.81
N PHE A 330 -7.54 -41.48 -20.16
CA PHE A 330 -7.54 -40.65 -18.97
C PHE A 330 -7.39 -41.49 -17.68
N ALA A 331 -7.90 -42.72 -17.67
CA ALA A 331 -7.68 -43.67 -16.59
C ALA A 331 -6.20 -44.08 -16.47
N ASN A 332 -5.54 -44.27 -17.62
CA ASN A 332 -4.13 -44.64 -17.70
C ASN A 332 -3.22 -43.42 -17.95
N TRP A 333 -3.68 -42.22 -17.61
CA TRP A 333 -2.96 -41.00 -17.92
C TRP A 333 -1.57 -40.99 -17.27
N THR A 334 -0.57 -40.62 -18.08
CA THR A 334 0.76 -40.28 -17.63
C THR A 334 1.13 -38.92 -18.19
N LYS A 335 2.01 -38.21 -17.48
CA LYS A 335 2.43 -36.88 -17.89
C LYS A 335 3.06 -36.92 -19.28
N THR A 336 2.38 -36.33 -20.26
CA THR A 336 2.80 -36.39 -21.67
C THR A 336 3.57 -35.14 -22.08
N ASN A 337 4.65 -35.32 -22.85
CA ASN A 337 5.37 -34.22 -23.49
C ASN A 337 4.67 -33.85 -24.80
N ASN A 338 4.02 -32.69 -24.83
CA ASN A 338 3.21 -32.26 -25.97
C ASN A 338 4.04 -31.54 -27.04
N TYR A 339 5.37 -31.42 -26.91
CA TYR A 339 6.20 -30.79 -27.95
C TYR A 339 6.50 -31.69 -29.15
N VAL A 340 6.39 -33.01 -28.99
CA VAL A 340 6.75 -33.99 -30.03
C VAL A 340 5.57 -34.32 -30.94
N ASN A 341 4.37 -33.80 -30.64
CA ASN A 341 3.17 -34.05 -31.42
C ASN A 341 2.85 -32.86 -32.34
N ASP A 342 3.06 -33.03 -33.64
CA ASP A 342 2.81 -32.00 -34.66
C ASP A 342 1.36 -31.48 -34.68
N SER A 343 0.41 -32.29 -34.19
CA SER A 343 -1.02 -31.96 -34.17
C SER A 343 -1.40 -31.11 -32.95
N ILE A 344 -0.62 -31.17 -31.86
CA ILE A 344 -0.93 -30.56 -30.56
C ILE A 344 0.36 -30.01 -29.98
N LYS A 345 0.89 -28.93 -30.58
CA LYS A 345 2.10 -28.28 -30.05
C LYS A 345 1.84 -27.80 -28.62
N GLY A 346 2.73 -28.16 -27.70
CA GLY A 346 2.74 -27.61 -26.34
C GLY A 346 2.93 -26.08 -26.32
N PRO A 347 2.80 -25.43 -25.14
CA PRO A 347 2.91 -23.98 -24.99
C PRO A 347 4.37 -23.48 -25.07
N GLN A 348 4.97 -23.51 -26.26
CA GLN A 348 6.42 -23.29 -26.48
C GLN A 348 6.91 -21.90 -26.08
N LYS A 349 6.06 -20.87 -26.20
CA LYS A 349 6.43 -19.48 -25.87
C LYS A 349 5.99 -19.04 -24.47
N PHE A 350 5.33 -19.92 -23.71
CA PHE A 350 4.86 -19.61 -22.36
C PHE A 350 5.94 -19.91 -21.32
N ILE A 351 5.95 -19.13 -20.25
CA ILE A 351 6.75 -19.39 -19.06
C ILE A 351 5.76 -19.53 -17.90
N ASN A 352 5.81 -20.65 -17.19
CA ASN A 352 4.90 -20.91 -16.08
C ASN A 352 5.36 -20.29 -14.76
N TYR A 353 4.58 -20.55 -13.72
CA TYR A 353 4.84 -20.11 -12.35
C TYR A 353 6.18 -20.60 -11.77
N ASN A 354 6.82 -21.61 -12.38
CA ASN A 354 8.16 -22.07 -12.01
C ASN A 354 9.28 -21.38 -12.80
N ASN A 355 8.97 -20.33 -13.56
CA ASN A 355 9.92 -19.67 -14.47
C ASN A 355 10.53 -20.64 -15.51
N ASN A 356 9.74 -21.63 -15.96
CA ASN A 356 10.18 -22.64 -16.92
C ASN A 356 9.24 -22.71 -18.14
N THR A 357 9.80 -23.10 -19.28
CA THR A 357 9.05 -23.42 -20.51
C THR A 357 8.30 -24.75 -20.33
N PRO A 358 6.95 -24.78 -20.32
CA PRO A 358 6.19 -25.97 -19.93
C PRO A 358 6.12 -27.05 -21.01
N ARG A 359 6.50 -28.28 -20.67
CA ARG A 359 6.49 -29.46 -21.56
C ARG A 359 5.09 -29.99 -21.86
N SER A 360 4.08 -29.55 -21.11
CA SER A 360 2.68 -29.97 -21.26
C SER A 360 1.76 -28.78 -21.01
N TRP A 361 0.56 -28.81 -21.60
CA TRP A 361 -0.47 -27.81 -21.35
C TRP A 361 -0.99 -27.84 -19.91
N SER A 362 -0.82 -28.96 -19.20
CA SER A 362 -1.18 -29.09 -17.78
C SER A 362 -0.21 -28.39 -16.82
N GLU A 363 0.93 -27.87 -17.32
CA GLU A 363 1.94 -27.19 -16.49
C GLU A 363 1.78 -25.66 -16.48
N ILE A 364 0.73 -25.13 -17.12
CA ILE A 364 0.53 -23.67 -17.24
C ILE A 364 -0.14 -23.06 -16.01
N VAL A 365 -0.87 -23.85 -15.21
CA VAL A 365 -1.49 -23.44 -13.93
C VAL A 365 -1.01 -24.34 -12.80
N ASP A 366 -0.84 -23.79 -11.59
CA ASP A 366 -0.52 -24.55 -10.37
C ASP A 366 -1.79 -24.93 -9.59
N GLN A 367 -2.85 -24.15 -9.75
CA GLN A 367 -4.09 -24.26 -8.97
C GLN A 367 -5.32 -24.05 -9.86
N ILE A 368 -6.40 -24.75 -9.55
CA ILE A 368 -7.70 -24.62 -10.23
C ILE A 368 -8.80 -24.19 -9.25
N PRO A 369 -9.86 -23.49 -9.71
CA PRO A 369 -10.98 -23.14 -8.85
C PRO A 369 -11.79 -24.37 -8.44
N SER A 370 -12.34 -24.33 -7.23
CA SER A 370 -13.33 -25.28 -6.74
C SER A 370 -14.74 -24.92 -7.22
N LEU A 371 -15.62 -25.92 -7.33
CA LEU A 371 -17.02 -25.75 -7.75
C LEU A 371 -17.97 -26.02 -6.59
N ASP A 372 -19.04 -25.23 -6.47
CA ASP A 372 -20.11 -25.44 -5.49
C ASP A 372 -21.13 -26.48 -5.97
N GLY A 373 -22.11 -26.82 -5.12
CA GLY A 373 -23.18 -27.78 -5.45
C GLY A 373 -24.10 -27.33 -6.59
N GLN A 374 -23.98 -26.10 -7.06
CA GLN A 374 -24.73 -25.51 -8.16
C GLN A 374 -23.83 -25.29 -9.40
N GLY A 375 -22.60 -25.82 -9.39
CA GLY A 375 -21.62 -25.72 -10.47
C GLY A 375 -21.09 -24.31 -10.71
N ASN A 376 -21.29 -23.38 -9.78
CA ASN A 376 -20.62 -22.08 -9.80
C ASN A 376 -19.24 -22.22 -9.13
N LEU A 377 -18.42 -21.18 -9.27
CA LEU A 377 -17.16 -21.09 -8.54
C LEU A 377 -17.44 -21.01 -7.03
N ALA A 378 -16.87 -21.94 -6.27
CA ALA A 378 -17.01 -21.97 -4.82
C ALA A 378 -16.33 -20.74 -4.20
N LYS A 379 -17.05 -20.06 -3.30
CA LYS A 379 -16.48 -18.95 -2.53
C LYS A 379 -15.64 -19.49 -1.39
N ASP A 380 -14.47 -18.90 -1.16
CA ASP A 380 -13.66 -19.26 0.00
C ASP A 380 -14.34 -18.81 1.29
N LEU A 381 -14.57 -19.73 2.22
CA LEU A 381 -15.22 -19.45 3.51
C LEU A 381 -14.21 -19.16 4.63
N VAL A 382 -12.92 -19.43 4.41
CA VAL A 382 -11.82 -19.32 5.37
C VAL A 382 -10.75 -18.38 4.79
N SER A 383 -9.85 -17.90 5.66
CA SER A 383 -8.77 -16.92 5.46
C SER A 383 -7.73 -17.17 4.33
N GLY A 384 -7.99 -18.04 3.35
CA GLY A 384 -6.95 -18.57 2.45
C GLY A 384 -6.86 -17.93 1.06
N SER A 385 -7.95 -17.39 0.51
CA SER A 385 -7.99 -16.86 -0.87
C SER A 385 -8.58 -15.45 -0.85
N PHE A 386 -7.70 -14.47 -0.70
CA PHE A 386 -8.07 -13.06 -0.71
C PHE A 386 -8.47 -12.64 -2.13
N GLY A 387 -9.56 -11.88 -2.28
CA GLY A 387 -9.95 -11.22 -3.53
C GLY A 387 -9.45 -9.78 -3.56
N SER A 388 -10.03 -8.89 -2.76
CA SER A 388 -9.60 -7.49 -2.62
C SER A 388 -9.80 -6.96 -1.21
N ILE A 389 -9.18 -5.81 -0.99
CA ILE A 389 -9.42 -4.95 0.17
C ILE A 389 -10.89 -4.52 0.19
N THR A 390 -11.54 -4.66 1.35
CA THR A 390 -12.93 -4.24 1.56
C THR A 390 -13.06 -2.74 1.84
N ASP A 391 -14.28 -2.20 1.81
CA ASP A 391 -14.49 -0.77 2.05
C ASP A 391 -14.03 -0.30 3.45
N SER A 392 -14.14 -1.15 4.48
CA SER A 392 -13.65 -0.82 5.83
C SER A 392 -12.14 -0.67 5.86
N GLN A 393 -11.46 -1.63 5.23
CA GLN A 393 -10.01 -1.67 5.09
C GLN A 393 -9.50 -0.52 4.22
N LYS A 394 -10.18 -0.25 3.10
CA LYS A 394 -9.91 0.87 2.21
C LYS A 394 -10.05 2.20 2.95
N TYR A 395 -11.09 2.37 3.77
CA TYR A 395 -11.26 3.61 4.54
C TYR A 395 -10.03 3.92 5.41
N SER A 396 -9.45 2.89 6.04
CA SER A 396 -8.26 3.07 6.88
C SER A 396 -7.00 3.34 6.07
N LEU A 397 -6.88 2.76 4.88
CA LEU A 397 -5.84 3.11 3.93
C LEU A 397 -5.99 4.56 3.45
N ASP A 398 -7.18 4.99 3.03
CA ASP A 398 -7.49 6.35 2.60
C ASP A 398 -7.10 7.37 3.69
N ARG A 399 -7.37 7.05 4.97
CA ARG A 399 -6.95 7.85 6.13
C ARG A 399 -5.43 7.91 6.24
N TYR A 400 -4.76 6.77 6.21
CA TYR A 400 -3.31 6.67 6.29
C TYR A 400 -2.63 7.46 5.16
N PHE A 401 -3.11 7.33 3.91
CA PHE A 401 -2.61 8.10 2.77
C PHE A 401 -2.78 9.62 2.96
N THR A 402 -3.93 10.05 3.50
CA THR A 402 -4.21 11.47 3.73
C THR A 402 -3.31 12.06 4.82
N SER A 403 -3.11 11.35 5.94
CA SER A 403 -2.37 11.86 7.10
C SER A 403 -0.86 11.68 6.98
N GLU A 404 -0.42 10.50 6.53
CA GLU A 404 1.00 10.11 6.50
C GLU A 404 1.68 10.39 5.16
N LYS A 405 0.90 10.53 4.08
CA LYS A 405 1.37 10.77 2.69
C LYS A 405 2.57 9.87 2.34
N PRO A 406 2.43 8.54 2.43
CA PRO A 406 3.54 7.60 2.27
C PRO A 406 4.10 7.64 0.84
N VAL A 407 5.43 7.67 0.74
CA VAL A 407 6.18 7.64 -0.53
C VAL A 407 7.18 6.49 -0.49
N MET A 408 7.19 5.68 -1.54
CA MET A 408 8.21 4.65 -1.72
C MET A 408 9.38 5.20 -2.53
N VAL A 409 10.60 4.95 -2.07
CA VAL A 409 11.81 5.47 -2.71
C VAL A 409 12.92 4.42 -2.83
N SER A 410 13.64 4.50 -3.94
CA SER A 410 14.89 3.78 -4.19
C SER A 410 16.02 4.79 -4.19
N ASP A 411 17.02 4.60 -3.32
CA ASP A 411 18.05 5.59 -3.04
C ASP A 411 19.47 5.05 -3.23
N LEU A 412 20.23 5.74 -4.09
CA LEU A 412 21.66 5.49 -4.27
C LEU A 412 22.44 6.61 -3.60
N VAL A 413 23.25 6.26 -2.60
CA VAL A 413 24.03 7.23 -1.82
C VAL A 413 25.51 7.08 -2.13
N PHE A 414 26.16 8.14 -2.60
CA PHE A 414 27.62 8.21 -2.68
C PHE A 414 28.17 8.77 -1.38
N THR A 415 28.82 7.92 -0.58
CA THR A 415 29.04 8.16 0.85
C THR A 415 30.12 9.18 1.19
N PHE A 416 29.86 10.06 2.16
CA PHE A 416 30.91 10.92 2.68
C PHE A 416 31.88 10.17 3.60
N ALA A 417 33.14 10.60 3.57
CA ALA A 417 34.24 9.99 4.34
C ALA A 417 34.05 10.08 5.87
N ASN A 418 33.32 11.09 6.34
CA ASN A 418 33.08 11.38 7.76
C ASN A 418 31.64 11.06 8.23
N SER A 419 30.90 10.20 7.51
CA SER A 419 29.47 9.87 7.76
C SER A 419 29.17 9.12 9.09
N LYS A 420 30.07 9.14 10.08
CA LYS A 420 29.91 8.38 11.33
C LYS A 420 28.91 8.99 12.32
N ASN A 421 28.49 10.24 12.15
CA ASN A 421 27.47 10.88 13.00
C ASN A 421 26.21 11.16 12.19
N LYS A 422 25.06 10.69 12.70
CA LYS A 422 23.71 10.93 12.14
C LYS A 422 23.22 12.38 12.28
N ASP A 423 24.09 13.33 12.60
CA ASP A 423 23.68 14.71 12.78
C ASP A 423 23.17 15.23 11.43
N SER A 424 21.88 15.57 11.36
CA SER A 424 21.17 15.97 10.13
C SER A 424 21.67 17.30 9.55
N ILE A 425 22.70 17.88 10.16
CA ILE A 425 23.23 19.20 9.88
C ILE A 425 24.75 19.06 9.70
N GLN A 426 25.19 19.16 8.46
CA GLN A 426 26.57 18.86 8.07
C GLN A 426 27.56 19.97 8.44
N LYS A 427 28.84 19.59 8.44
CA LYS A 427 29.97 20.51 8.63
C LYS A 427 30.49 21.14 7.33
N GLU A 428 30.44 20.42 6.22
CA GLU A 428 30.94 20.91 4.92
C GLU A 428 30.40 20.06 3.74
N LEU A 429 29.88 20.72 2.71
CA LEU A 429 29.35 20.14 1.46
C LEU A 429 30.21 20.39 0.22
N SER A 430 31.52 20.21 0.32
CA SER A 430 32.42 20.32 -0.82
C SER A 430 32.58 18.99 -1.56
N LEU A 431 33.20 19.04 -2.74
CA LEU A 431 33.63 17.83 -3.46
C LEU A 431 34.58 16.98 -2.63
N LYS A 432 35.36 17.61 -1.74
CA LYS A 432 36.31 16.93 -0.84
C LYS A 432 35.60 16.00 0.15
N SER A 433 34.36 16.30 0.53
CA SER A 433 33.55 15.43 1.38
C SER A 433 33.25 14.06 0.75
N LEU A 434 33.23 13.97 -0.59
CA LEU A 434 33.14 12.71 -1.34
C LEU A 434 34.50 12.01 -1.48
N ILE A 435 35.54 12.29 -0.71
CA ILE A 435 36.83 11.59 -0.86
C ILE A 435 37.21 10.94 0.48
N PRO A 436 37.45 9.62 0.54
CA PRO A 436 37.89 8.96 1.77
C PRO A 436 39.14 9.63 2.34
N VAL A 437 39.22 9.73 3.66
CA VAL A 437 40.50 10.01 4.33
C VAL A 437 41.23 8.68 4.42
N SER A 438 41.96 8.29 3.37
CA SER A 438 42.71 7.04 3.39
C SER A 438 43.85 7.14 4.43
N ASN A 439 43.93 6.15 5.34
CA ASN A 439 45.08 5.98 6.24
C ASN A 439 46.28 5.29 5.55
N SER A 440 46.11 4.91 4.27
CA SER A 440 47.11 4.27 3.43
C SER A 440 47.55 5.29 2.39
N GLY A 441 48.86 5.53 2.22
CA GLY A 441 49.43 6.54 1.32
C GLY A 441 49.18 6.34 -0.20
N SER A 442 47.92 6.15 -0.60
CA SER A 442 47.44 6.25 -1.97
C SER A 442 47.38 7.72 -2.42
N ASP A 443 47.59 7.94 -3.72
CA ASP A 443 47.50 9.27 -4.33
C ASP A 443 46.04 9.75 -4.32
N LEU A 444 45.75 10.73 -3.47
CA LEU A 444 44.46 11.42 -3.35
C LEU A 444 43.89 11.85 -4.72
N THR A 445 44.78 12.22 -5.65
CA THR A 445 44.41 12.65 -7.02
C THR A 445 43.80 11.49 -7.81
N LYS A 446 44.37 10.29 -7.67
CA LYS A 446 43.90 9.08 -8.36
C LYS A 446 42.55 8.61 -7.80
N GLU A 447 42.40 8.59 -6.48
CA GLU A 447 41.13 8.22 -5.83
C GLU A 447 40.00 9.17 -6.20
N LEU A 448 40.30 10.48 -6.24
CA LEU A 448 39.37 11.52 -6.69
C LEU A 448 38.90 11.27 -8.13
N ILE A 449 39.84 11.01 -9.04
CA ILE A 449 39.56 10.75 -10.46
C ILE A 449 38.70 9.49 -10.63
N GLU A 450 39.11 8.36 -10.05
CA GLU A 450 38.37 7.09 -10.16
C GLU A 450 36.97 7.22 -9.58
N ARG A 451 36.83 7.96 -8.47
CA ARG A 451 35.54 8.15 -7.83
C ARG A 451 34.59 9.00 -8.67
N PHE A 452 35.02 10.18 -9.11
CA PHE A 452 34.17 11.05 -9.92
C PHE A 452 33.85 10.47 -11.29
N GLN A 453 34.77 9.70 -11.88
CA GLN A 453 34.53 8.99 -13.13
C GLN A 453 33.36 8.01 -13.01
N GLY A 454 33.28 7.23 -11.93
CA GLY A 454 32.16 6.29 -11.74
C GLY A 454 30.85 6.96 -11.34
N ILE A 455 30.87 8.00 -10.50
CA ILE A 455 29.65 8.79 -10.21
C ILE A 455 29.12 9.43 -11.50
N GLY A 456 30.02 10.02 -12.31
CA GLY A 456 29.67 10.59 -13.61
C GLY A 456 29.08 9.56 -14.56
N ALA A 457 29.67 8.36 -14.64
CA ALA A 457 29.13 7.25 -15.41
C ALA A 457 27.73 6.84 -14.93
N VAL A 458 27.48 6.83 -13.62
CA VAL A 458 26.13 6.54 -13.09
C VAL A 458 25.13 7.60 -13.55
N LEU A 459 25.48 8.88 -13.42
CA LEU A 459 24.61 9.99 -13.82
C LEU A 459 24.35 9.99 -15.33
N SER A 460 25.38 9.75 -16.15
CA SER A 460 25.25 9.77 -17.59
C SER A 460 24.46 8.60 -18.15
N GLU A 461 24.48 7.46 -17.45
CA GLU A 461 23.95 6.21 -17.97
C GLU A 461 22.64 5.75 -17.30
N TYR A 462 22.53 5.82 -15.99
CA TYR A 462 21.34 5.33 -15.26
C TYR A 462 20.29 6.40 -15.03
N VAL A 463 20.69 7.67 -15.01
CA VAL A 463 19.83 8.80 -14.62
C VAL A 463 19.42 9.65 -15.82
N LYS A 464 20.35 9.89 -16.75
CA LYS A 464 20.12 10.72 -17.93
C LYS A 464 18.90 10.24 -18.71
N ASN A 465 18.10 11.19 -19.16
CA ASN A 465 16.81 10.97 -19.79
C ASN A 465 16.95 10.35 -21.19
N ASP A 466 17.16 9.03 -21.27
CA ASP A 466 16.95 8.26 -22.49
C ASP A 466 15.48 7.83 -22.52
N LYS A 467 14.67 8.52 -23.34
CA LYS A 467 13.23 8.29 -23.52
C LYS A 467 12.85 6.86 -23.97
N LYS A 468 13.79 5.92 -24.11
CA LYS A 468 13.56 4.67 -24.83
C LYS A 468 14.05 3.47 -24.03
N THR A 469 13.17 2.47 -23.92
CA THR A 469 13.35 1.11 -23.37
C THR A 469 12.96 0.89 -21.90
N LYS A 470 11.69 1.12 -21.55
CA LYS A 470 11.11 0.46 -20.35
C LYS A 470 10.88 -1.02 -20.64
N LEU A 471 11.21 -1.89 -19.70
CA LEU A 471 10.97 -3.33 -19.82
C LEU A 471 10.07 -3.78 -18.67
N ALA A 472 8.81 -4.13 -18.96
CA ALA A 472 7.78 -4.38 -17.93
C ALA A 472 7.67 -3.23 -16.90
N GLY A 473 7.69 -1.97 -17.38
CA GLY A 473 7.64 -0.76 -16.54
C GLY A 473 8.96 -0.38 -15.86
N LEU A 474 10.01 -1.18 -16.02
CA LEU A 474 11.31 -0.96 -15.40
C LEU A 474 12.22 -0.06 -16.21
N THR A 475 12.90 0.84 -15.52
CA THR A 475 13.95 1.71 -16.05
C THR A 475 15.34 1.12 -15.82
N ARG A 476 16.34 1.69 -16.49
CA ARG A 476 17.75 1.35 -16.25
C ARG A 476 18.18 1.65 -14.82
N PHE A 477 17.72 2.74 -14.21
CA PHE A 477 18.00 3.04 -12.79
C PHE A 477 17.57 1.91 -11.85
N ASP A 478 16.44 1.29 -12.15
CA ASP A 478 15.87 0.23 -11.31
C ASP A 478 16.71 -1.05 -11.28
N THR A 479 17.65 -1.25 -12.21
CA THR A 479 18.53 -2.43 -12.25
C THR A 479 19.58 -2.41 -11.14
N ILE A 480 19.94 -1.22 -10.64
CA ILE A 480 20.87 -1.04 -9.50
C ILE A 480 20.34 -1.76 -8.25
N PHE A 481 19.02 -1.84 -8.11
CA PHE A 481 18.34 -2.32 -6.92
C PHE A 481 17.85 -3.77 -7.04
N ARG A 482 18.33 -4.54 -8.02
CA ARG A 482 17.93 -5.95 -8.27
C ARG A 482 19.07 -6.94 -8.06
N GLY A 483 18.73 -8.11 -7.52
CA GLY A 483 19.64 -9.24 -7.37
C GLY A 483 20.41 -9.25 -6.05
N ASP A 484 21.04 -10.38 -5.76
CA ASP A 484 21.86 -10.58 -4.55
C ASP A 484 23.17 -9.76 -4.59
N THR A 485 23.59 -9.30 -5.77
CA THR A 485 24.81 -8.51 -5.99
C THR A 485 24.49 -7.03 -6.24
N LYS A 486 24.44 -6.24 -5.16
CA LYS A 486 24.21 -4.78 -5.16
C LYS A 486 25.41 -3.98 -5.66
N HIS A 487 25.91 -4.29 -6.86
CA HIS A 487 27.13 -3.69 -7.38
C HIS A 487 26.86 -2.76 -8.55
N LEU A 488 27.38 -1.54 -8.47
CA LEU A 488 27.32 -0.59 -9.57
C LEU A 488 28.29 -1.01 -10.68
N LYS A 489 27.75 -1.24 -11.87
CA LYS A 489 28.55 -1.34 -13.09
C LYS A 489 28.60 0.00 -13.80
N ALA A 490 29.75 0.35 -14.34
CA ALA A 490 29.96 1.57 -15.10
C ALA A 490 30.80 1.31 -16.36
N ASN A 491 30.50 2.06 -17.41
CA ASN A 491 31.38 2.21 -18.55
C ASN A 491 32.32 3.40 -18.30
N LEU A 492 33.57 3.11 -17.91
CA LEU A 492 34.57 4.11 -17.55
C LEU A 492 35.34 4.66 -18.77
N THR A 493 35.22 4.04 -19.94
CA THR A 493 36.04 4.35 -21.12
C THR A 493 35.31 5.25 -22.14
N ASN A 494 33.99 5.44 -22.01
CA ASN A 494 33.15 6.21 -22.95
C ASN A 494 33.21 5.69 -24.40
N GLU A 495 33.64 4.44 -24.59
CA GLU A 495 33.33 3.71 -25.83
C GLU A 495 31.80 3.58 -25.90
N LYS A 496 31.21 3.60 -27.10
CA LYS A 496 29.76 3.41 -27.33
C LYS A 496 29.32 1.97 -26.98
N GLU A 497 29.73 1.46 -25.82
CA GLU A 497 29.44 0.13 -25.34
C GLU A 497 28.04 0.14 -24.73
N THR A 498 27.09 -0.25 -25.56
CA THR A 498 25.67 -0.36 -25.23
C THR A 498 25.33 -1.68 -24.56
N ASP A 499 26.25 -2.66 -24.55
CA ASP A 499 26.09 -3.96 -23.91
C ASP A 499 26.57 -3.94 -22.44
N PHE A 500 25.61 -4.04 -21.54
CA PHE A 500 25.83 -4.06 -20.09
C PHE A 500 26.71 -5.22 -19.61
N SER A 501 26.76 -6.33 -20.34
CA SER A 501 27.55 -7.50 -19.94
C SER A 501 29.05 -7.20 -19.91
N LYS A 502 29.50 -6.24 -20.71
CA LYS A 502 30.91 -5.83 -20.83
C LYS A 502 31.31 -4.71 -19.88
N TRP A 503 30.36 -4.18 -19.11
CA TRP A 503 30.64 -3.11 -18.16
C TRP A 503 31.38 -3.63 -16.94
N THR A 504 32.28 -2.79 -16.41
CA THR A 504 33.08 -3.15 -15.24
C THR A 504 32.37 -2.73 -13.96
N GLN A 505 32.59 -3.51 -12.92
CA GLN A 505 32.15 -3.17 -11.57
C GLN A 505 33.06 -2.06 -11.04
N TRP A 506 32.51 -0.87 -10.86
CA TRP A 506 33.32 0.32 -10.52
C TRP A 506 33.79 0.30 -9.06
N ASP A 507 32.94 -0.15 -8.13
CA ASP A 507 33.27 -0.30 -6.71
C ASP A 507 32.80 -1.66 -6.22
N SER A 508 33.66 -2.66 -6.34
CA SER A 508 33.28 -4.03 -6.01
C SER A 508 33.10 -4.31 -4.53
N SER A 509 33.77 -3.51 -3.71
CA SER A 509 33.68 -3.52 -2.26
C SER A 509 32.48 -2.76 -1.69
N ASN A 510 31.76 -1.98 -2.51
CA ASN A 510 30.74 -1.03 -2.08
C ASN A 510 31.26 -0.05 -1.00
N THR A 511 32.52 0.38 -1.13
CA THR A 511 33.18 1.29 -0.17
C THR A 511 32.69 2.73 -0.32
N TYR A 512 32.37 3.15 -1.54
CA TYR A 512 32.09 4.55 -1.91
C TYR A 512 30.62 4.84 -2.16
N HIS A 513 29.77 3.82 -2.08
CA HIS A 513 28.35 3.94 -2.27
C HIS A 513 27.55 2.98 -1.41
N LYS A 514 26.33 3.39 -1.05
CA LYS A 514 25.30 2.54 -0.44
C LYS A 514 24.14 2.45 -1.41
N VAL A 515 23.76 1.22 -1.76
CA VAL A 515 22.50 0.95 -2.47
C VAL A 515 21.42 0.69 -1.43
N ASN A 516 20.69 1.75 -1.09
CA ASN A 516 19.60 1.72 -0.14
C ASN A 516 18.28 1.55 -0.89
N LYS A 517 17.83 0.30 -0.98
CA LYS A 517 16.41 0.07 -1.26
C LYS A 517 15.66 0.22 0.06
N THR A 518 14.98 1.35 0.25
CA THR A 518 14.26 1.57 1.50
C THR A 518 13.05 0.63 1.54
N GLY A 519 13.10 -0.38 2.41
CA GLY A 519 11.88 -1.12 2.80
C GLY A 519 10.96 -0.27 3.68
N SER A 520 11.46 0.85 4.19
CA SER A 520 10.67 1.82 4.94
C SER A 520 10.02 2.81 3.98
N LEU A 521 8.72 3.02 4.12
CA LEU A 521 8.02 4.11 3.44
C LEU A 521 8.44 5.44 4.06
N LEU A 522 8.77 6.44 3.23
CA LEU A 522 8.90 7.81 3.69
C LEU A 522 7.50 8.33 4.02
N THR A 523 7.26 8.69 5.28
CA THR A 523 6.04 9.38 5.72
C THR A 523 6.37 10.75 6.33
N VAL A 524 5.36 11.58 6.50
CA VAL A 524 5.53 12.89 7.15
C VAL A 524 6.00 12.74 8.62
N SER A 525 5.59 11.67 9.30
CA SER A 525 5.92 11.39 10.71
C SER A 525 7.18 10.55 10.93
N GLU A 526 7.63 9.79 9.91
CA GLU A 526 8.76 8.85 10.01
C GLU A 526 10.08 9.57 10.31
N SER A 527 10.88 9.07 11.26
CA SER A 527 12.14 9.69 11.66
C SER A 527 13.39 9.01 11.11
N SER A 528 13.25 7.88 10.41
CA SER A 528 14.40 7.14 9.86
C SER A 528 15.06 7.81 8.65
N PHE A 529 14.37 8.71 7.96
CA PHE A 529 14.91 9.52 6.87
C PHE A 529 15.47 10.85 7.40
N SER A 530 16.50 11.38 6.75
CA SER A 530 17.00 12.71 7.07
C SER A 530 15.96 13.78 6.77
N ASP A 531 16.01 14.89 7.49
CA ASP A 531 15.14 16.05 7.24
C ASP A 531 15.33 16.58 5.80
N VAL A 532 16.57 16.59 5.28
CA VAL A 532 16.87 16.98 3.90
C VAL A 532 16.13 16.10 2.91
N ALA A 533 16.21 14.77 3.07
CA ALA A 533 15.51 13.82 2.21
C ALA A 533 14.00 14.04 2.27
N LYS A 534 13.44 14.06 3.49
CA LYS A 534 12.00 14.20 3.71
C LYS A 534 11.44 15.48 3.06
N TYR A 535 12.02 16.63 3.39
CA TYR A 535 11.51 17.91 2.87
C TYR A 535 11.72 18.05 1.36
N SER A 536 12.83 17.54 0.82
CA SER A 536 13.11 17.58 -0.62
C SER A 536 12.12 16.75 -1.41
N ILE A 537 11.85 15.52 -0.97
CA ILE A 537 10.92 14.60 -1.65
C ILE A 537 9.50 15.16 -1.62
N TYR A 538 9.00 15.63 -0.48
CA TYR A 538 7.65 16.21 -0.41
C TYR A 538 7.53 17.53 -1.17
N ASP A 539 8.55 18.38 -1.15
CA ASP A 539 8.55 19.61 -1.95
C ASP A 539 8.57 19.31 -3.45
N PHE A 540 9.35 18.31 -3.89
CA PHE A 540 9.31 17.83 -5.27
C PHE A 540 7.90 17.33 -5.61
N MET A 541 7.37 16.36 -4.86
CA MET A 541 6.07 15.72 -5.14
C MET A 541 4.89 16.69 -5.21
N THR A 542 4.91 17.77 -4.42
CA THR A 542 3.76 18.67 -4.30
C THR A 542 3.87 19.95 -5.10
N ASN A 543 5.09 20.33 -5.51
CA ASN A 543 5.36 21.60 -6.20
C ASN A 543 5.98 21.42 -7.61
N THR A 544 6.01 20.20 -8.16
CA THR A 544 6.59 19.83 -9.48
C THR A 544 6.00 20.52 -10.71
N ASN A 545 4.75 20.97 -10.64
CA ASN A 545 4.08 21.58 -11.80
C ASN A 545 4.53 23.01 -12.09
N ASN A 546 5.30 23.65 -11.21
CA ASN A 546 5.45 25.11 -11.27
C ASN A 546 6.85 25.69 -11.43
N ASN A 547 7.92 24.94 -11.69
CA ASN A 547 9.16 25.58 -12.16
C ASN A 547 10.14 24.66 -12.90
N ASN A 548 10.45 25.02 -14.15
CA ASN A 548 11.52 24.42 -14.96
C ASN A 548 12.94 24.79 -14.47
N ASN A 549 13.07 25.64 -13.44
CA ASN A 549 14.34 26.28 -13.07
C ASN A 549 15.32 25.39 -12.29
N ASN A 550 14.83 24.30 -11.67
CA ASN A 550 15.65 23.43 -10.82
C ASN A 550 15.93 22.05 -11.43
N ASN A 551 16.06 22.02 -12.76
CA ASN A 551 16.44 20.82 -13.49
C ASN A 551 17.95 20.82 -13.75
N TRP A 552 18.57 19.65 -13.68
CA TRP A 552 19.94 19.42 -14.10
C TRP A 552 19.94 18.38 -15.22
N SER A 553 20.82 18.54 -16.20
CA SER A 553 20.97 17.59 -17.30
C SER A 553 22.45 17.40 -17.62
N TRP A 554 22.84 16.15 -17.85
CA TRP A 554 24.20 15.80 -18.24
C TRP A 554 24.60 16.43 -19.59
N ASN A 555 25.72 17.15 -19.59
CA ASN A 555 26.33 17.73 -20.79
C ASN A 555 27.65 17.02 -21.14
N LYS A 556 27.70 16.28 -22.26
CA LYS A 556 28.91 15.55 -22.68
C LYS A 556 30.07 16.48 -23.04
N GLU A 557 29.79 17.72 -23.45
CA GLU A 557 30.76 18.70 -23.91
C GLU A 557 31.26 19.63 -22.80
N GLU A 558 30.88 19.36 -21.56
CA GLU A 558 31.27 20.18 -20.42
C GLU A 558 32.79 20.13 -20.20
N LYS A 559 33.42 21.30 -20.11
CA LYS A 559 34.87 21.42 -19.94
C LYS A 559 35.21 21.63 -18.48
N LEU A 560 36.24 20.94 -18.00
CA LEU A 560 36.77 21.11 -16.65
C LEU A 560 37.84 22.20 -16.65
N GLU A 561 37.62 23.25 -15.87
CA GLU A 561 38.58 24.33 -15.62
C GLU A 561 39.04 24.32 -14.15
N GLN A 562 40.22 24.89 -13.87
CA GLN A 562 40.81 24.91 -12.52
C GLN A 562 39.92 25.65 -11.52
N ASN A 563 39.38 26.80 -11.93
CA ASN A 563 38.46 27.61 -11.13
C ASN A 563 37.20 26.83 -10.68
N MET A 564 36.76 25.82 -11.43
CA MET A 564 35.61 24.99 -11.09
C MET A 564 35.96 24.04 -9.95
N LEU A 565 37.15 23.43 -9.99
CA LEU A 565 37.66 22.57 -8.93
C LEU A 565 37.85 23.35 -7.62
N GLU A 566 38.39 24.57 -7.72
CA GLU A 566 38.54 25.48 -6.59
C GLU A 566 37.18 25.87 -5.99
N LYS A 567 36.21 26.23 -6.83
CA LYS A 567 34.81 26.46 -6.40
C LYS A 567 34.14 25.22 -5.83
N GLY A 568 34.60 24.02 -6.19
CA GLY A 568 34.17 22.75 -5.63
C GLY A 568 34.81 22.43 -4.28
N GLY A 569 35.69 23.27 -3.76
CA GLY A 569 36.31 23.14 -2.43
C GLY A 569 37.69 22.49 -2.42
N LEU A 570 38.35 22.38 -3.58
CA LEU A 570 39.75 21.99 -3.68
C LEU A 570 40.66 23.22 -3.53
N THR A 571 41.83 23.04 -2.93
CA THR A 571 42.88 24.07 -2.95
C THR A 571 43.44 24.24 -4.37
N THR A 572 44.04 25.40 -4.66
CA THR A 572 44.71 25.67 -5.95
C THR A 572 45.71 24.58 -6.33
N THR A 573 46.46 24.05 -5.35
CA THR A 573 47.43 22.96 -5.57
C THR A 573 46.74 21.64 -5.92
N GLU A 574 45.71 21.25 -5.16
CA GLU A 574 44.93 20.03 -5.45
C GLU A 574 44.25 20.11 -6.83
N ALA A 575 43.64 21.26 -7.16
CA ALA A 575 42.98 21.50 -8.44
C ALA A 575 43.94 21.38 -9.63
N LYS A 576 45.15 21.94 -9.50
CA LYS A 576 46.19 21.84 -10.52
C LYS A 576 46.66 20.40 -10.73
N ASN A 577 46.90 19.66 -9.64
CA ASN A 577 47.30 18.25 -9.71
C ASN A 577 46.26 17.38 -10.45
N VAL A 578 44.97 17.58 -10.16
CA VAL A 578 43.88 16.85 -10.86
C VAL A 578 43.90 17.12 -12.37
N LEU A 579 44.06 18.38 -12.78
CA LEU A 579 44.11 18.75 -14.21
C LEU A 579 45.36 18.17 -14.90
N GLU A 580 46.51 18.20 -14.23
CA GLU A 580 47.76 17.64 -14.75
C GLU A 580 47.68 16.12 -14.93
N SER A 581 47.10 15.38 -13.98
CA SER A 581 46.86 13.93 -14.09
C SER A 581 45.94 13.57 -15.28
N LEU A 582 45.03 14.48 -15.62
CA LEU A 582 44.11 14.35 -16.76
C LEU A 582 44.65 14.97 -18.05
N SER A 583 45.92 15.39 -18.11
CA SER A 583 46.54 15.90 -19.33
C SER A 583 46.64 14.81 -20.42
N GLY A 584 46.18 15.12 -21.64
CA GLY A 584 46.14 14.21 -22.80
C GLY A 584 44.74 14.03 -23.42
N ASN A 585 44.69 13.83 -24.74
CA ASN A 585 43.45 13.78 -25.55
C ASN A 585 42.88 12.35 -25.71
N GLY A 586 43.00 11.50 -24.68
CA GLY A 586 42.46 10.13 -24.70
C GLY A 586 40.96 10.10 -24.33
N GLY A 587 40.17 9.24 -24.97
CA GLY A 587 38.71 9.17 -24.77
C GLY A 587 38.24 9.02 -23.32
N SER A 588 38.95 8.22 -22.51
CA SER A 588 38.63 8.03 -21.08
C SER A 588 38.99 9.25 -20.21
N LYS A 589 40.07 9.96 -20.54
CA LYS A 589 40.47 11.19 -19.81
C LYS A 589 39.51 12.34 -20.08
N GLU A 590 39.09 12.52 -21.34
CA GLU A 590 38.10 13.53 -21.71
C GLU A 590 36.72 13.24 -21.08
N PHE A 591 36.30 11.98 -21.05
CA PHE A 591 35.09 11.58 -20.30
C PHE A 591 35.20 11.95 -18.82
N THR A 592 36.34 11.65 -18.19
CA THR A 592 36.58 11.95 -16.78
C THR A 592 36.52 13.46 -16.50
N LYS A 593 37.12 14.30 -17.36
CA LYS A 593 37.02 15.76 -17.24
C LYS A 593 35.55 16.21 -17.31
N SER A 594 34.81 15.72 -18.29
CA SER A 594 33.39 16.01 -18.46
C SER A 594 32.57 15.56 -17.25
N ALA A 595 32.84 14.36 -16.71
CA ALA A 595 32.20 13.84 -15.51
C ALA A 595 32.39 14.74 -14.29
N ILE A 596 33.63 15.13 -14.01
CA ILE A 596 33.96 16.02 -12.89
C ILE A 596 33.27 17.38 -13.06
N ALA A 597 33.31 17.96 -14.26
CA ALA A 597 32.68 19.26 -14.52
C ALA A 597 31.15 19.22 -14.34
N ASN A 598 30.50 18.15 -14.79
CA ASN A 598 29.06 17.91 -14.59
C ASN A 598 28.70 17.75 -13.11
N LEU A 599 29.55 17.06 -12.34
CA LEU A 599 29.38 16.88 -10.89
C LEU A 599 29.50 18.19 -10.12
N ILE A 600 30.47 19.05 -10.47
CA ILE A 600 30.60 20.40 -9.89
C ILE A 600 29.30 21.19 -10.10
N LYS A 601 28.79 21.20 -11.33
CA LYS A 601 27.51 21.87 -11.64
C LYS A 601 26.32 21.28 -10.90
N LEU A 602 26.33 19.96 -10.67
CA LEU A 602 25.30 19.30 -9.87
C LEU A 602 25.37 19.78 -8.40
N PHE A 603 26.57 19.81 -7.82
CA PHE A 603 26.80 20.33 -6.47
C PHE A 603 26.38 21.79 -6.34
N ASP A 604 26.76 22.64 -7.30
CA ASP A 604 26.34 24.06 -7.33
C ASP A 604 24.81 24.21 -7.36
N LYS A 605 24.11 23.31 -8.06
CA LYS A 605 22.64 23.30 -8.12
C LYS A 605 21.99 22.81 -6.82
N ILE A 606 22.62 21.90 -6.09
CA ILE A 606 22.08 21.38 -4.83
C ILE A 606 22.41 22.32 -3.66
N ASN A 607 23.65 22.80 -3.58
CA ASN A 607 24.18 23.66 -2.52
C ASN A 607 23.81 25.14 -2.72
N GLN A 608 22.59 25.42 -3.14
CA GLN A 608 22.11 26.80 -3.30
C GLN A 608 22.15 27.51 -1.95
N ARG A 609 22.81 28.67 -1.91
CA ARG A 609 22.78 29.55 -0.75
C ARG A 609 21.54 30.42 -0.76
N ASN A 610 21.05 30.74 0.42
CA ASN A 610 19.98 31.71 0.55
C ASN A 610 20.43 33.09 0.05
N MET A 611 19.97 33.48 -1.15
CA MET A 611 20.15 34.84 -1.67
C MET A 611 18.83 35.61 -1.51
N PRO A 612 18.85 36.84 -0.96
CA PRO A 612 17.65 37.64 -0.67
C PRO A 612 16.71 37.87 -1.87
N GLU A 613 17.21 37.69 -3.10
CA GLU A 613 16.51 37.98 -4.35
C GLU A 613 15.87 36.74 -5.02
N LYS A 614 15.98 35.54 -4.44
CA LYS A 614 15.42 34.29 -5.02
C LYS A 614 14.41 33.63 -4.09
N ASP A 615 13.13 33.87 -4.33
CA ASP A 615 11.98 33.21 -3.65
C ASP A 615 11.86 31.69 -3.93
N GLU A 616 12.81 31.08 -4.66
CA GLU A 616 12.70 29.72 -5.23
C GLU A 616 13.72 28.70 -4.71
N ASN A 617 14.60 29.02 -3.75
CA ASN A 617 15.70 28.13 -3.35
C ASN A 617 15.22 26.70 -3.00
N LYS A 618 15.92 25.71 -3.53
CA LYS A 618 15.68 24.27 -3.33
C LYS A 618 16.94 23.61 -2.76
N MET A 619 16.75 22.58 -1.94
CA MET A 619 17.86 21.76 -1.39
C MET A 619 18.08 20.45 -2.15
N PHE A 620 17.43 20.33 -3.30
CA PHE A 620 17.57 19.23 -4.22
C PHE A 620 17.67 19.79 -5.63
N THR A 621 17.99 18.96 -6.61
CA THR A 621 17.78 19.24 -8.04
C THR A 621 17.05 18.08 -8.68
N THR A 622 16.22 18.37 -9.69
CA THR A 622 15.58 17.31 -10.49
C THR A 622 16.59 16.81 -11.51
N LEU A 623 16.83 15.50 -11.52
CA LEU A 623 17.72 14.83 -12.47
C LEU A 623 16.93 14.21 -13.64
N ASN A 624 15.76 13.64 -13.34
CA ASN A 624 14.84 13.12 -14.33
C ASN A 624 13.39 13.38 -13.88
N LYS A 625 12.71 14.31 -14.52
CA LYS A 625 11.34 14.68 -14.15
C LYS A 625 10.32 13.59 -14.48
N ASP A 626 10.52 12.86 -15.58
CA ASP A 626 9.55 11.87 -16.07
C ASP A 626 9.54 10.62 -15.17
N GLU A 627 10.70 10.24 -14.64
CA GLU A 627 10.88 9.10 -13.74
C GLU A 627 10.89 9.46 -12.25
N GLY A 628 10.76 10.74 -11.91
CA GLY A 628 10.74 11.20 -10.51
C GLY A 628 12.08 11.04 -9.78
N ILE A 629 13.20 11.27 -10.49
CA ILE A 629 14.55 11.17 -9.93
C ILE A 629 15.07 12.55 -9.53
N ILE A 630 15.44 12.70 -8.26
CA ILE A 630 16.04 13.91 -7.70
C ILE A 630 17.41 13.59 -7.10
N ALA A 631 18.25 14.62 -6.95
CA ALA A 631 19.47 14.55 -6.15
C ALA A 631 19.46 15.61 -5.05
N TYR A 632 19.95 15.25 -3.88
CA TYR A 632 20.18 16.13 -2.74
C TYR A 632 21.40 15.63 -1.97
N ILE A 633 21.87 16.41 -1.00
CA ILE A 633 23.05 16.06 -0.21
C ILE A 633 22.67 16.10 1.27
N ASP A 634 22.94 15.01 2.01
CA ASP A 634 22.73 14.91 3.46
C ASP A 634 23.95 14.26 4.16
N GLY A 635 23.91 14.13 5.50
CA GLY A 635 25.05 13.65 6.29
C GLY A 635 25.69 12.35 5.81
N ASP A 636 24.92 11.48 5.14
CA ASP A 636 25.41 10.24 4.56
C ASP A 636 26.18 10.45 3.24
N GLY A 637 25.83 11.45 2.43
CA GLY A 637 26.50 11.72 1.16
C GLY A 637 25.68 12.45 0.09
N LEU A 638 26.04 12.25 -1.18
CA LEU A 638 25.23 12.64 -2.33
C LEU A 638 24.18 11.56 -2.60
N HIS A 639 22.91 11.92 -2.51
CA HIS A 639 21.79 11.03 -2.78
C HIS A 639 21.31 11.21 -4.21
N ILE A 640 21.05 10.10 -4.89
CA ILE A 640 20.25 10.02 -6.11
C ILE A 640 19.05 9.16 -5.76
N THR A 641 17.92 9.82 -5.53
CA THR A 641 16.68 9.17 -5.09
C THR A 641 15.66 9.16 -6.21
N LYS A 642 15.11 7.99 -6.50
CA LYS A 642 13.94 7.80 -7.36
C LYS A 642 12.69 7.60 -6.50
N ILE A 643 11.61 8.30 -6.85
CA ILE A 643 10.29 8.02 -6.31
C ILE A 643 9.66 6.88 -7.12
N ASP A 644 9.55 5.72 -6.50
CA ASP A 644 9.05 4.52 -7.16
C ASP A 644 7.56 4.66 -7.45
N GLY A 645 7.15 4.38 -8.69
CA GLY A 645 5.78 4.58 -9.15
C GLY A 645 5.41 6.03 -9.50
N TYR A 646 6.37 6.98 -9.51
CA TYR A 646 6.10 8.39 -9.82
C TYR A 646 5.33 8.61 -11.14
N ALA A 647 5.58 7.82 -12.18
CA ALA A 647 4.82 7.92 -13.43
C ALA A 647 3.29 7.74 -13.24
N LEU A 648 2.87 7.02 -12.20
CA LEU A 648 1.46 6.81 -11.87
C LEU A 648 0.80 8.05 -11.23
N THR A 649 1.57 9.04 -10.79
CA THR A 649 1.05 10.30 -10.20
C THR A 649 0.63 11.31 -11.26
N ASN A 650 1.21 11.22 -12.47
CA ASN A 650 1.01 12.18 -13.56
C ASN A 650 0.00 11.70 -14.61
N ASN A 651 -0.38 10.42 -14.57
CA ASN A 651 -1.45 9.90 -15.42
C ASN A 651 -2.77 10.46 -14.90
N ASN A 652 -3.25 11.54 -15.52
CA ASN A 652 -4.66 11.90 -15.51
C ASN A 652 -5.41 10.62 -15.89
N SER A 653 -6.02 9.97 -14.91
CA SER A 653 -6.97 8.91 -15.19
C SER A 653 -8.09 9.59 -15.95
N ASP A 654 -8.08 9.47 -17.28
CA ASP A 654 -9.23 9.83 -18.08
C ASP A 654 -10.43 9.13 -17.46
N SER A 655 -11.36 9.99 -17.09
CA SER A 655 -12.63 9.69 -16.46
C SER A 655 -13.46 8.78 -17.36
N SER A 656 -13.39 7.47 -17.15
CA SER A 656 -14.40 6.54 -17.69
C SER A 656 -14.64 5.27 -16.86
N ASN A 657 -13.81 4.92 -15.86
CA ASN A 657 -14.13 3.80 -14.96
C ASN A 657 -15.06 4.25 -13.81
N THR A 658 -16.21 4.79 -14.20
CA THR A 658 -17.39 4.84 -13.33
C THR A 658 -17.84 3.40 -13.07
N ASN A 659 -17.76 2.96 -11.81
CA ASN A 659 -18.41 1.74 -11.32
C ASN A 659 -18.01 0.43 -12.02
N GLU A 660 -16.73 0.19 -12.31
CA GLU A 660 -16.32 -1.20 -12.54
C GLU A 660 -16.52 -1.97 -11.22
N GLU A 661 -17.55 -2.82 -11.21
CA GLU A 661 -17.76 -3.77 -10.14
C GLU A 661 -16.46 -4.55 -9.93
N ILE A 662 -15.99 -4.59 -8.69
CA ILE A 662 -14.81 -5.35 -8.32
C ILE A 662 -15.02 -6.78 -8.85
N ASN A 663 -14.12 -7.28 -9.69
CA ASN A 663 -14.21 -8.65 -10.22
C ASN A 663 -13.44 -9.60 -9.28
N THR A 664 -14.15 -10.29 -8.37
CA THR A 664 -13.54 -11.21 -7.40
C THR A 664 -12.76 -12.34 -8.07
N ILE A 665 -13.23 -12.81 -9.23
CA ILE A 665 -12.60 -13.90 -9.98
C ILE A 665 -11.24 -13.44 -10.49
N GLU A 666 -11.21 -12.27 -11.15
CA GLU A 666 -9.97 -11.72 -11.70
C GLU A 666 -8.94 -11.44 -10.60
N GLN A 667 -9.38 -10.89 -9.46
CA GLN A 667 -8.47 -10.59 -8.36
C GLN A 667 -7.93 -11.83 -7.67
N THR A 668 -8.78 -12.85 -7.46
CA THR A 668 -8.33 -14.14 -6.92
C THR A 668 -7.29 -14.75 -7.84
N LYS A 669 -7.51 -14.71 -9.16
CA LYS A 669 -6.55 -15.21 -10.16
C LYS A 669 -5.19 -14.50 -10.07
N ILE A 670 -5.19 -13.17 -10.00
CA ILE A 670 -3.97 -12.35 -9.83
C ILE A 670 -3.21 -12.81 -8.57
N ILE A 671 -3.89 -12.85 -7.42
CA ILE A 671 -3.28 -13.19 -6.12
C ILE A 671 -2.76 -14.63 -6.10
N LYS A 672 -3.54 -15.61 -6.56
CA LYS A 672 -3.12 -17.02 -6.59
C LYS A 672 -1.95 -17.27 -7.51
N THR A 673 -1.82 -16.48 -8.58
CA THR A 673 -0.64 -16.58 -9.44
C THR A 673 0.59 -15.97 -8.78
N ILE A 674 0.44 -14.85 -8.08
CA ILE A 674 1.52 -14.28 -7.25
C ILE A 674 1.96 -15.29 -6.17
N GLU A 675 1.02 -15.91 -5.45
CA GLU A 675 1.33 -16.97 -4.46
C GLU A 675 2.07 -18.16 -5.08
N SER A 676 1.67 -18.57 -6.28
CA SER A 676 2.32 -19.67 -7.03
C SER A 676 3.75 -19.31 -7.44
N LEU A 677 3.98 -18.07 -7.90
CA LEU A 677 5.31 -17.56 -8.22
C LEU A 677 6.22 -17.55 -6.99
N TYR A 678 5.71 -17.09 -5.84
CA TYR A 678 6.47 -17.05 -4.58
C TYR A 678 6.81 -18.43 -4.03
N SER A 679 5.93 -19.40 -4.21
CA SER A 679 6.14 -20.77 -3.76
C SER A 679 7.22 -21.50 -4.58
N SER A 680 7.66 -20.91 -5.69
CA SER A 680 8.70 -21.42 -6.57
C SER A 680 10.05 -20.75 -6.32
N SER A 681 11.13 -21.54 -6.31
CA SER A 681 12.51 -21.06 -6.16
C SER A 681 12.93 -20.08 -7.25
N GLU A 682 12.55 -20.33 -8.49
CA GLU A 682 12.87 -19.50 -9.65
C GLU A 682 11.71 -18.55 -10.02
N GLY A 683 10.46 -18.93 -9.72
CA GLY A 683 9.27 -18.12 -9.99
C GLY A 683 9.27 -16.77 -9.28
N LYS A 684 9.83 -16.70 -8.06
CA LYS A 684 9.93 -15.46 -7.28
C LYS A 684 10.72 -14.35 -7.99
N GLU A 685 11.59 -14.69 -8.94
CA GLU A 685 12.36 -13.71 -9.73
C GLU A 685 11.48 -12.92 -10.72
N LEU A 686 10.29 -13.44 -11.06
CA LEU A 686 9.33 -12.77 -11.96
C LEU A 686 8.50 -11.72 -11.24
N VAL A 687 8.35 -11.83 -9.92
CA VAL A 687 7.48 -10.97 -9.11
C VAL A 687 7.80 -9.47 -9.27
N PRO A 688 9.08 -9.02 -9.25
CA PRO A 688 9.41 -7.62 -9.48
C PRO A 688 8.93 -7.09 -10.84
N TYR A 689 9.04 -7.90 -11.90
CA TYR A 689 8.59 -7.52 -13.23
C TYR A 689 7.06 -7.48 -13.29
N LEU A 690 6.38 -8.38 -12.57
CA LEU A 690 4.92 -8.38 -12.47
C LEU A 690 4.41 -7.13 -11.76
N VAL A 691 4.98 -6.75 -10.61
CA VAL A 691 4.57 -5.53 -9.87
C VAL A 691 4.81 -4.27 -10.68
N ASN A 692 5.98 -4.16 -11.32
CA ASN A 692 6.31 -2.97 -12.11
C ASN A 692 5.56 -2.88 -13.43
N SER A 693 4.95 -3.97 -13.92
CA SER A 693 4.10 -3.92 -15.10
C SER A 693 2.93 -2.94 -14.94
N MET A 694 2.52 -2.64 -13.69
CA MET A 694 1.53 -1.60 -13.38
C MET A 694 1.98 -0.18 -13.80
N ILE A 695 3.29 0.09 -13.82
CA ILE A 695 3.89 1.37 -14.19
C ILE A 695 3.97 1.53 -15.72
N ASN A 696 3.77 0.44 -16.47
CA ASN A 696 3.94 0.41 -17.91
C ASN A 696 2.79 1.17 -18.61
N THR A 697 3.02 2.45 -18.92
CA THR A 697 2.11 3.25 -19.75
C THR A 697 2.27 2.83 -21.21
N SER A 698 1.17 2.44 -21.86
CA SER A 698 1.06 1.85 -23.20
C SER A 698 1.58 2.69 -24.40
N ASN A 699 2.48 3.65 -24.20
CA ASN A 699 3.03 4.50 -25.26
C ASN A 699 4.32 3.95 -25.91
N ASN A 700 4.57 2.64 -25.86
CA ASN A 700 5.68 2.03 -26.59
C ASN A 700 5.22 1.47 -27.95
N ASN A 701 4.70 2.35 -28.80
CA ASN A 701 4.81 2.20 -30.25
C ASN A 701 5.94 3.13 -30.70
N ASP A 702 7.19 2.72 -30.50
CA ASP A 702 8.33 3.32 -31.20
C ASP A 702 9.29 2.21 -31.61
N THR A 703 8.99 1.66 -32.78
CA THR A 703 9.88 0.92 -33.65
C THR A 703 11.04 1.83 -34.13
N THR A 704 12.21 1.21 -34.29
CA THR A 704 13.39 1.67 -35.06
C THR A 704 14.14 2.90 -34.57
N ASP A 705 15.03 2.70 -33.58
CA ASP A 705 16.24 3.53 -33.42
C ASP A 705 17.34 2.65 -32.82
N THR A 706 18.46 2.46 -33.54
CA THR A 706 19.52 1.48 -33.26
C THR A 706 20.52 1.90 -32.18
N SER A 707 20.23 2.93 -31.38
CA SER A 707 21.15 3.50 -30.39
C SER A 707 20.73 3.34 -28.92
N GLY A 708 19.69 2.54 -28.63
CA GLY A 708 19.18 2.31 -27.27
C GLY A 708 20.00 1.34 -26.42
N TRP A 709 19.91 1.47 -25.10
CA TRP A 709 20.41 0.52 -24.10
C TRP A 709 20.01 -0.93 -24.42
N THR A 710 20.96 -1.86 -24.34
CA THR A 710 20.69 -3.28 -24.55
C THR A 710 20.40 -3.96 -23.22
N TRP A 711 19.13 -4.26 -22.98
CA TRP A 711 18.71 -5.10 -21.86
C TRP A 711 19.36 -6.49 -21.93
N ALA A 712 19.74 -7.04 -20.78
CA ALA A 712 20.24 -8.41 -20.71
C ALA A 712 19.16 -9.39 -21.19
N GLU A 713 19.59 -10.51 -21.78
CA GLU A 713 18.65 -11.49 -22.32
C GLU A 713 17.75 -12.10 -21.23
N SER A 714 18.27 -12.32 -20.03
CA SER A 714 17.49 -12.76 -18.86
C SER A 714 16.41 -11.74 -18.47
N ASP A 715 16.68 -10.44 -18.55
CA ASP A 715 15.69 -9.40 -18.27
C ASP A 715 14.54 -9.46 -19.29
N LYS A 716 14.87 -9.56 -20.59
CA LYS A 716 13.89 -9.67 -21.67
C LYS A 716 13.02 -10.92 -21.50
N GLN A 717 13.64 -12.05 -21.18
CA GLN A 717 12.95 -13.31 -20.92
C GLN A 717 11.98 -13.19 -19.75
N ARG A 718 12.39 -12.62 -18.61
CA ARG A 718 11.52 -12.42 -17.44
C ARG A 718 10.36 -11.46 -17.72
N ALA A 719 10.61 -10.39 -18.47
CA ALA A 719 9.55 -9.44 -18.85
C ALA A 719 8.53 -10.07 -19.82
N ASN A 720 9.01 -10.84 -20.80
CA ASN A 720 8.15 -11.62 -21.68
C ASN A 720 7.36 -12.68 -20.91
N ALA A 721 8.00 -13.36 -19.94
CA ALA A 721 7.35 -14.33 -19.07
C ALA A 721 6.17 -13.70 -18.33
N VAL A 722 6.36 -12.54 -17.71
CA VAL A 722 5.30 -11.79 -17.02
C VAL A 722 4.17 -11.38 -17.97
N ALA A 723 4.49 -10.88 -19.16
CA ALA A 723 3.48 -10.58 -20.17
C ALA A 723 2.67 -11.82 -20.60
N ASN A 724 3.34 -12.98 -20.63
CA ASN A 724 2.75 -14.26 -21.06
C ASN A 724 1.90 -14.93 -19.99
N LEU A 725 2.08 -14.62 -18.70
CA LEU A 725 1.20 -15.12 -17.62
C LEU A 725 -0.26 -14.68 -17.80
N GLY A 726 -0.53 -13.64 -18.61
CA GLY A 726 -1.89 -13.22 -18.96
C GLY A 726 -2.62 -12.54 -17.80
N ILE A 727 -1.88 -11.93 -16.88
CA ILE A 727 -2.39 -11.29 -15.67
C ILE A 727 -2.09 -9.80 -15.71
N ASP A 728 -3.13 -9.01 -15.46
CA ASP A 728 -3.03 -7.57 -15.35
C ASP A 728 -3.09 -7.17 -13.88
N ILE A 729 -1.92 -6.94 -13.26
CA ILE A 729 -1.84 -6.52 -11.86
C ILE A 729 -2.54 -5.16 -11.63
N GLY A 730 -2.70 -4.34 -12.67
CA GLY A 730 -3.44 -3.08 -12.60
C GLY A 730 -4.92 -3.28 -12.27
N LYS A 731 -5.48 -4.48 -12.45
CA LYS A 731 -6.87 -4.80 -12.05
C LYS A 731 -7.00 -5.18 -10.58
N LEU A 732 -5.90 -5.47 -9.88
CA LEU A 732 -5.91 -5.76 -8.45
C LEU A 732 -6.26 -4.49 -7.65
N ASN A 733 -7.20 -4.62 -6.69
CA ASN A 733 -7.71 -3.51 -5.88
C ASN A 733 -8.17 -2.29 -6.73
N ASN A 734 -8.87 -2.54 -7.84
CA ASN A 734 -9.46 -1.50 -8.69
C ASN A 734 -10.46 -0.57 -7.97
N ASN A 735 -10.87 -0.91 -6.74
CA ASN A 735 -11.62 -0.03 -5.86
C ASN A 735 -10.79 1.16 -5.32
N ILE A 736 -9.47 1.09 -5.36
CA ILE A 736 -8.56 2.21 -5.07
C ILE A 736 -8.35 3.01 -6.36
N ARG A 737 -8.91 4.23 -6.41
CA ARG A 737 -8.94 5.06 -7.63
C ARG A 737 -7.62 5.71 -7.97
N ASN A 738 -6.84 6.07 -6.96
CA ASN A 738 -5.52 6.65 -7.14
C ASN A 738 -4.53 5.54 -7.53
N ASN A 739 -3.96 5.62 -8.73
CA ASN A 739 -3.05 4.61 -9.26
C ASN A 739 -1.78 4.45 -8.43
N TYR A 740 -1.28 5.55 -7.85
CA TYR A 740 -0.10 5.52 -6.99
C TYR A 740 -0.40 4.82 -5.66
N GLU A 741 -1.51 5.16 -5.00
CA GLU A 741 -1.96 4.49 -3.77
C GLU A 741 -2.21 3.01 -4.01
N ARG A 742 -2.87 2.67 -5.13
CA ARG A 742 -3.12 1.28 -5.53
C ARG A 742 -1.83 0.51 -5.77
N PHE A 743 -0.82 1.15 -6.37
CA PHE A 743 0.51 0.56 -6.55
C PHE A 743 1.18 0.24 -5.20
N LEU A 744 1.18 1.17 -4.25
CA LEU A 744 1.74 0.94 -2.91
C LEU A 744 1.03 -0.20 -2.15
N VAL A 745 -0.29 -0.26 -2.28
CA VAL A 745 -1.13 -1.30 -1.69
C VAL A 745 -0.90 -2.67 -2.33
N ASN A 746 -0.90 -2.74 -3.66
CA ASN A 746 -0.67 -4.00 -4.39
C ASN A 746 0.73 -4.53 -4.12
N THR A 747 1.72 -3.65 -4.03
CA THR A 747 3.09 -4.01 -3.64
C THR A 747 3.15 -4.64 -2.24
N SER A 748 2.39 -4.10 -1.27
CA SER A 748 2.33 -4.63 0.10
C SER A 748 1.66 -6.01 0.20
N LEU A 749 0.74 -6.31 -0.72
CA LEU A 749 0.09 -7.62 -0.80
C LEU A 749 1.02 -8.71 -1.32
N VAL A 750 1.88 -8.32 -2.26
CA VAL A 750 2.81 -9.21 -2.93
C VAL A 750 3.94 -9.62 -1.96
N ASP A 751 4.48 -8.69 -1.14
CA ASP A 751 5.71 -8.94 -0.36
C ASP A 751 5.55 -9.33 1.13
N SER A 752 4.43 -9.93 1.54
CA SER A 752 4.20 -10.24 2.97
C SER A 752 5.02 -11.41 3.54
N THR A 753 5.88 -12.08 2.75
CA THR A 753 6.55 -13.34 3.08
C THR A 753 8.09 -13.32 2.97
N ARG A 754 8.76 -12.36 3.64
CA ARG A 754 10.14 -12.46 4.20
C ARG A 754 11.27 -13.07 3.33
N THR A 755 11.43 -12.73 2.05
CA THR A 755 12.74 -12.90 1.35
C THR A 755 12.99 -11.78 0.35
N THR A 756 14.13 -11.10 0.47
CA THR A 756 14.81 -10.18 -0.51
C THR A 756 13.99 -9.66 -1.70
N ALA A 757 12.76 -9.20 -1.47
CA ALA A 757 11.93 -8.76 -2.57
C ALA A 757 12.36 -7.38 -3.03
N PHE A 758 12.03 -7.10 -4.29
CA PHE A 758 12.27 -5.82 -4.88
C PHE A 758 11.50 -4.69 -4.17
N TYR A 759 10.46 -4.92 -3.38
CA TYR A 759 9.81 -3.86 -2.61
C TYR A 759 9.35 -4.37 -1.25
N ASN A 760 10.00 -3.95 -0.17
CA ASN A 760 9.78 -4.48 1.19
C ASN A 760 8.96 -3.55 2.07
N THR A 761 7.73 -3.23 1.65
CA THR A 761 6.82 -2.35 2.40
C THR A 761 5.52 -3.07 2.74
N ASN A 762 4.95 -2.80 3.91
CA ASN A 762 3.63 -3.32 4.29
C ASN A 762 2.73 -2.20 4.81
N ILE A 763 2.09 -1.50 3.88
CA ILE A 763 1.18 -0.41 4.19
C ILE A 763 -0.08 -0.87 4.94
N LEU A 764 -0.46 -2.14 4.81
CA LEU A 764 -1.64 -2.69 5.48
C LEU A 764 -1.42 -2.75 7.00
N ASN A 765 -0.22 -3.18 7.42
CA ASN A 765 0.19 -3.18 8.82
C ASN A 765 0.33 -1.76 9.37
N GLU A 766 0.90 -0.82 8.60
CA GLU A 766 1.02 0.57 9.05
C GLU A 766 -0.34 1.27 9.17
N ALA A 767 -1.25 1.04 8.22
CA ALA A 767 -2.63 1.50 8.32
C ALA A 767 -3.37 0.85 9.52
N ALA A 768 -3.05 -0.40 9.86
CA ALA A 768 -3.59 -1.05 11.06
C ALA A 768 -3.05 -0.40 12.35
N LYS A 769 -1.73 -0.19 12.46
CA LYS A 769 -1.08 0.49 13.60
C LYS A 769 -1.61 1.89 13.81
N ALA A 770 -1.84 2.64 12.74
CA ALA A 770 -2.45 3.97 12.79
C ALA A 770 -3.86 3.97 13.42
N THR A 771 -4.48 2.78 13.59
CA THR A 771 -5.78 2.59 14.26
C THR A 771 -5.68 1.82 15.59
N GLU A 772 -4.46 1.55 16.08
CA GLU A 772 -4.23 0.93 17.38
C GLU A 772 -4.43 1.91 18.55
N THR A 773 -4.92 1.37 19.66
CA THR A 773 -5.31 2.09 20.88
C THR A 773 -4.13 2.37 21.81
N LYS A 774 -2.89 2.17 21.35
CA LYS A 774 -1.67 2.25 22.20
C LYS A 774 -0.97 3.61 22.20
N SER A 775 -1.55 4.66 21.59
CA SER A 775 -0.93 5.98 21.63
C SER A 775 -1.49 6.86 22.75
N ASP A 776 -0.60 7.61 23.39
CA ASP A 776 -0.89 8.71 24.32
C ASP A 776 -1.54 9.93 23.60
N SER A 777 -1.88 9.80 22.31
CA SER A 777 -2.48 10.86 21.52
C SER A 777 -3.95 10.53 21.18
N LEU A 778 -4.83 11.48 21.48
CA LEU A 778 -6.22 11.50 20.98
C LEU A 778 -6.34 11.23 19.47
N ALA A 779 -5.31 11.62 18.72
CA ALA A 779 -5.34 11.84 17.28
C ALA A 779 -5.35 10.56 16.43
N THR A 780 -4.87 9.42 16.95
CA THR A 780 -4.86 8.15 16.19
C THR A 780 -6.13 7.31 16.40
N GLN A 781 -7.00 7.68 17.34
CA GLN A 781 -8.10 6.81 17.77
C GLN A 781 -9.44 7.20 17.10
N ALA A 782 -9.89 6.34 16.20
CA ALA A 782 -11.29 5.92 15.97
C ALA A 782 -12.38 6.85 15.38
N ASN A 783 -12.08 8.06 14.91
CA ASN A 783 -13.06 8.87 14.15
C ASN A 783 -13.48 8.20 12.83
N TRP A 784 -12.67 7.24 12.36
CA TRP A 784 -12.95 6.47 11.16
C TRP A 784 -14.22 5.59 11.27
N ILE A 785 -14.51 5.02 12.45
CA ILE A 785 -15.69 4.15 12.65
C ILE A 785 -16.98 4.94 12.41
N PHE A 786 -17.05 6.19 12.88
CA PHE A 786 -18.21 7.05 12.66
C PHE A 786 -18.48 7.29 11.18
N ASN A 787 -17.47 7.76 10.47
CA ASN A 787 -17.60 8.09 9.06
C ASN A 787 -17.86 6.84 8.22
N PHE A 788 -17.25 5.70 8.61
CA PHE A 788 -17.50 4.42 7.98
C PHE A 788 -18.95 3.96 8.17
N PHE A 789 -19.45 3.87 9.40
CA PHE A 789 -20.80 3.38 9.67
C PHE A 789 -21.91 4.34 9.25
N THR A 790 -21.65 5.66 9.25
CA THR A 790 -22.54 6.65 8.62
C THR A 790 -22.82 6.26 7.17
N LYS A 791 -21.79 5.86 6.42
CA LYS A 791 -21.94 5.39 5.02
C LYS A 791 -22.60 4.02 4.94
N VAL A 792 -22.18 3.06 5.77
CA VAL A 792 -22.74 1.69 5.78
C VAL A 792 -24.25 1.71 5.99
N PHE A 793 -24.73 2.53 6.94
CA PHE A 793 -26.14 2.68 7.27
C PHE A 793 -26.89 3.71 6.42
N ASN A 794 -26.26 4.22 5.35
CA ASN A 794 -26.82 5.20 4.42
C ASN A 794 -27.43 6.43 5.11
N LYS A 795 -26.72 6.97 6.10
CA LYS A 795 -27.13 8.18 6.84
C LYS A 795 -26.63 9.43 6.12
N ALA A 796 -27.42 10.50 6.12
CA ALA A 796 -27.08 11.72 5.41
C ALA A 796 -25.82 12.41 5.98
N ASN A 797 -25.57 12.25 7.28
CA ASN A 797 -24.41 12.81 7.96
C ASN A 797 -24.16 12.09 9.31
N THR A 798 -23.03 12.41 9.94
CA THR A 798 -22.61 11.84 11.23
C THR A 798 -23.59 12.16 12.36
N ASN A 799 -24.29 13.31 12.31
CA ASN A 799 -25.32 13.66 13.30
C ASN A 799 -26.46 12.65 13.28
N GLU A 800 -26.98 12.34 12.09
CA GLU A 800 -28.09 11.41 11.91
C GLU A 800 -27.69 9.99 12.32
N PHE A 801 -26.45 9.58 12.02
CA PHE A 801 -25.91 8.32 12.51
C PHE A 801 -25.83 8.30 14.05
N PHE A 802 -25.30 9.36 14.68
CA PHE A 802 -25.20 9.43 16.14
C PHE A 802 -26.58 9.37 16.82
N LEU A 803 -27.58 10.06 16.26
CA LEU A 803 -28.97 10.01 16.71
C LEU A 803 -29.58 8.60 16.64
N SER A 804 -29.12 7.77 15.71
CA SER A 804 -29.61 6.40 15.57
C SER A 804 -29.04 5.41 16.60
N ILE A 805 -27.97 5.77 17.31
CA ILE A 805 -27.32 4.92 18.32
C ILE A 805 -27.49 5.43 19.76
N VAL A 806 -27.89 6.69 19.97
CA VAL A 806 -28.08 7.29 21.30
C VAL A 806 -29.57 7.55 21.58
N SER A 807 -30.04 7.16 22.78
CA SER A 807 -31.42 7.41 23.19
C SER A 807 -31.63 8.88 23.60
N ASN A 808 -32.66 9.51 23.03
CA ASN A 808 -32.88 10.96 23.11
C ASN A 808 -33.86 11.39 24.21
N GLN A 809 -34.00 10.60 25.29
CA GLN A 809 -35.12 10.70 26.23
C GLN A 809 -35.27 12.06 26.94
N ASN A 810 -34.28 12.96 26.91
CA ASN A 810 -34.29 14.25 27.62
C ASN A 810 -33.78 15.46 26.81
N ASP A 811 -33.58 15.36 25.50
CA ASP A 811 -33.09 16.49 24.66
C ASP A 811 -34.14 16.86 23.60
N SER A 812 -35.15 17.61 24.01
CA SER A 812 -36.30 18.00 23.18
C SER A 812 -35.92 18.84 21.95
N ASN A 813 -34.69 19.39 21.90
CA ASN A 813 -34.20 20.26 20.82
C ASN A 813 -32.92 19.73 20.11
N GLY A 814 -32.38 18.57 20.51
CA GLY A 814 -31.16 17.98 19.93
C GLY A 814 -29.87 18.79 20.14
N GLN A 815 -29.85 19.75 21.06
CA GLN A 815 -28.74 20.71 21.23
C GLN A 815 -27.48 20.04 21.80
N ASN A 816 -27.64 19.04 22.66
CA ASN A 816 -26.50 18.33 23.25
C ASN A 816 -25.82 17.44 22.21
N ILE A 817 -26.61 16.86 21.31
CA ILE A 817 -26.13 15.99 20.23
C ILE A 817 -25.40 16.81 19.17
N ASP A 818 -25.94 17.97 18.77
CA ASP A 818 -25.26 18.86 17.83
C ASP A 818 -23.89 19.33 18.36
N LEU A 819 -23.78 19.60 19.66
CA LEU A 819 -22.52 19.96 20.30
C LEU A 819 -21.49 18.82 20.21
N ILE A 820 -21.88 17.60 20.59
CA ILE A 820 -21.01 16.41 20.57
C ILE A 820 -20.54 16.12 19.15
N THR A 821 -21.44 16.15 18.17
CA THR A 821 -21.07 15.86 16.77
C THR A 821 -20.20 16.94 16.16
N LYS A 822 -20.45 18.23 16.46
CA LYS A 822 -19.56 19.31 16.03
C LYS A 822 -18.16 19.10 16.57
N MET A 823 -18.02 18.71 17.84
CA MET A 823 -16.72 18.41 18.44
C MET A 823 -16.02 17.23 17.75
N LEU A 824 -16.73 16.13 17.52
CA LEU A 824 -16.20 14.95 16.82
C LEU A 824 -15.79 15.27 15.37
N THR A 825 -16.59 16.09 14.68
CA THR A 825 -16.32 16.53 13.31
C THR A 825 -15.06 17.41 13.26
N GLU A 826 -14.92 18.35 14.20
CA GLU A 826 -13.77 19.25 14.25
C GLU A 826 -12.50 18.52 14.63
N GLN A 827 -12.59 17.56 15.54
CA GLN A 827 -11.49 16.67 15.85
C GLN A 827 -11.09 15.83 14.63
N SER A 828 -12.07 15.25 13.91
CA SER A 828 -11.80 14.51 12.67
C SER A 828 -11.14 15.39 11.61
N ARG A 829 -11.41 16.70 11.58
CA ARG A 829 -10.75 17.66 10.68
C ARG A 829 -9.30 17.93 11.10
N GLN A 830 -9.04 18.12 12.39
CA GLN A 830 -7.68 18.31 12.92
C GLN A 830 -6.81 17.06 12.70
N GLU A 831 -7.38 15.86 12.83
CA GLU A 831 -6.68 14.59 12.61
C GLU A 831 -6.16 14.43 11.18
N ARG A 832 -6.95 14.83 10.17
CA ARG A 832 -6.58 14.70 8.74
C ARG A 832 -5.25 15.38 8.41
N PHE A 833 -4.88 16.40 9.17
CA PHE A 833 -3.71 17.22 8.93
C PHE A 833 -2.71 17.19 10.09
N SER A 834 -2.90 16.34 11.09
CA SER A 834 -2.07 16.30 12.31
C SER A 834 -0.61 15.93 12.01
N GLY A 835 -0.37 14.88 11.22
CA GLY A 835 0.97 14.50 10.74
C GLY A 835 1.63 15.61 9.92
N VAL A 836 0.89 16.21 9.00
CA VAL A 836 1.36 17.31 8.14
C VAL A 836 1.68 18.57 8.97
N THR A 837 0.87 18.87 9.99
CA THR A 837 1.08 20.01 10.91
C THR A 837 2.31 19.79 11.79
N THR A 838 2.50 18.55 12.27
CA THR A 838 3.70 18.17 13.03
C THR A 838 4.96 18.30 12.17
N MET A 839 4.89 17.84 10.92
CA MET A 839 5.96 18.02 9.94
C MET A 839 6.29 19.50 9.70
N PHE A 840 5.28 20.37 9.65
CA PHE A 840 5.49 21.82 9.53
C PHE A 840 6.18 22.42 10.75
N ALA A 841 5.76 22.07 11.97
CA ALA A 841 6.42 22.52 13.19
C ALA A 841 7.90 22.05 13.25
N LYS A 842 8.13 20.77 12.95
CA LYS A 842 9.48 20.19 12.86
C LYS A 842 10.34 20.86 11.78
N ASN A 843 9.73 21.28 10.68
CA ASN A 843 10.43 22.00 9.63
C ASN A 843 10.94 23.37 10.12
N GLN A 844 10.17 24.08 10.96
CA GLN A 844 10.62 25.35 11.55
C GLN A 844 11.76 25.14 12.55
N GLU A 845 11.68 24.10 13.39
CA GLU A 845 12.79 23.70 14.28
C GLU A 845 14.06 23.41 13.47
N TRP A 846 13.92 22.64 12.39
CA TRP A 846 15.04 22.29 11.51
C TRP A 846 15.66 23.50 10.80
N ILE A 847 14.83 24.42 10.27
CA ILE A 847 15.32 25.68 9.66
C ILE A 847 16.11 26.50 10.68
N GLN A 848 15.64 26.57 11.92
CA GLN A 848 16.34 27.27 12.99
C GLN A 848 17.68 26.59 13.29
N ASN A 849 17.70 25.26 13.40
CA ASN A 849 18.94 24.51 13.63
C ASN A 849 19.96 24.71 12.50
N ILE A 850 19.52 24.79 11.24
CA ILE A 850 20.41 25.10 10.10
C ILE A 850 21.05 26.48 10.27
N LYS A 851 20.27 27.51 10.63
CA LYS A 851 20.77 28.87 10.83
C LYS A 851 21.78 28.93 11.98
N GLU A 852 21.46 28.28 13.09
CA GLU A 852 22.35 28.21 14.25
C GLU A 852 23.66 27.49 13.92
N ASN A 853 23.57 26.38 13.20
CA ASN A 853 24.74 25.65 12.75
C ASN A 853 25.61 26.47 11.79
N PHE A 854 25.00 27.14 10.81
CA PHE A 854 25.72 28.04 9.91
C PHE A 854 26.48 29.12 10.70
N ASN A 855 25.82 29.75 11.66
CA ASN A 855 26.43 30.79 12.49
C ASN A 855 27.56 30.26 13.38
N ASN A 856 27.44 29.03 13.88
CA ASN A 856 28.46 28.40 14.71
C ASN A 856 29.68 27.99 13.90
N GLN A 857 29.47 27.33 12.77
CA GLN A 857 30.55 26.83 11.92
C GLN A 857 31.24 27.94 11.12
N SER A 858 30.53 29.00 10.73
CA SER A 858 31.11 30.16 10.04
C SER A 858 32.14 30.92 10.87
N LYS A 859 32.33 30.58 12.16
CA LYS A 859 33.39 31.12 13.01
C LYS A 859 34.70 30.36 12.86
N ASP A 860 34.68 29.14 12.35
CA ASP A 860 35.87 28.33 12.09
C ASP A 860 36.51 28.80 10.77
N VAL A 861 37.75 29.30 10.84
CA VAL A 861 38.51 29.77 9.68
C VAL A 861 39.04 28.63 8.81
N THR A 862 39.01 27.39 9.29
CA THR A 862 39.45 26.21 8.53
C THR A 862 38.37 25.67 7.59
N ILE A 863 37.11 26.10 7.76
CA ILE A 863 35.98 25.69 6.93
C ILE A 863 35.63 26.84 5.99
N ASP A 864 35.63 26.58 4.68
CA ASP A 864 35.09 27.57 3.76
C ASP A 864 33.56 27.64 3.94
N LYS A 865 33.11 28.83 4.37
CA LYS A 865 31.71 29.15 4.59
C LYS A 865 30.84 28.78 3.39
N ASN A 866 31.40 28.82 2.17
CA ASN A 866 30.74 28.48 0.90
C ASN A 866 30.11 27.10 0.89
N PHE A 867 30.65 26.17 1.67
CA PHE A 867 30.18 24.79 1.75
C PHE A 867 29.36 24.49 3.01
N ILE A 868 29.02 25.49 3.82
CA ILE A 868 28.17 25.30 5.00
C ILE A 868 26.70 25.54 4.60
N PRO A 869 25.79 24.58 4.81
CA PRO A 869 24.37 24.77 4.56
C PRO A 869 23.81 25.94 5.38
N ASN A 870 23.11 26.87 4.73
CA ASN A 870 22.51 28.04 5.38
C ASN A 870 21.01 28.22 5.07
N TYR A 871 20.42 27.22 4.41
CA TYR A 871 19.05 27.26 3.93
C TYR A 871 18.36 25.92 4.17
N GLY A 872 17.11 25.99 4.65
CA GLY A 872 16.17 24.88 4.77
C GLY A 872 14.95 25.14 3.89
N ILE A 873 14.24 24.10 3.43
CA ILE A 873 12.96 24.27 2.72
C ILE A 873 11.93 24.92 3.64
N ASN A 874 11.63 26.21 3.42
CA ASN A 874 10.63 26.94 4.19
C ASN A 874 9.22 26.62 3.71
N LEU A 875 8.48 25.82 4.47
CA LEU A 875 7.11 25.46 4.12
C LEU A 875 6.12 26.64 4.16
N SER A 876 6.46 27.75 4.83
CA SER A 876 5.66 28.99 4.86
C SER A 876 5.89 29.87 3.62
N SER A 877 6.93 29.61 2.83
CA SER A 877 7.18 30.35 1.59
C SER A 877 6.04 30.16 0.59
N LYS A 878 5.69 31.22 -0.12
CA LYS A 878 4.60 31.19 -1.11
C LYS A 878 5.13 30.79 -2.48
N ILE A 879 4.41 29.88 -3.12
CA ILE A 879 4.51 29.55 -4.55
C ILE A 879 3.11 29.74 -5.13
N ASN A 880 2.95 30.64 -6.11
CA ASN A 880 1.65 30.91 -6.76
C ASN A 880 0.52 31.22 -5.76
N GLN A 881 0.77 32.19 -4.88
CA GLN A 881 -0.15 32.69 -3.85
C GLN A 881 -0.52 31.72 -2.72
N LYS A 882 -0.14 30.43 -2.83
CA LYS A 882 -0.27 29.43 -1.75
C LYS A 882 1.07 29.17 -1.11
N THR A 883 1.08 28.89 0.19
CA THR A 883 2.28 28.38 0.86
C THR A 883 2.59 26.96 0.39
N ARG A 884 3.86 26.55 0.42
CA ARG A 884 4.25 25.15 0.16
C ARG A 884 3.51 24.18 1.10
N PHE A 885 3.28 24.60 2.34
CA PHE A 885 2.44 23.87 3.30
C PHE A 885 1.01 23.66 2.80
N GLU A 886 0.34 24.74 2.35
CA GLU A 886 -1.00 24.64 1.75
C GLU A 886 -1.01 23.73 0.52
N MET A 887 0.03 23.78 -0.31
CA MET A 887 0.16 22.89 -1.47
C MET A 887 0.31 21.41 -1.07
N LEU A 888 1.04 21.12 0.01
CA LEU A 888 1.17 19.77 0.58
C LEU A 888 -0.16 19.28 1.17
N LEU A 889 -0.87 20.15 1.90
CA LEU A 889 -2.20 19.87 2.45
C LEU A 889 -3.22 19.58 1.35
N ASP A 890 -3.25 20.40 0.30
CA ASP A 890 -4.18 20.33 -0.81
C ASP A 890 -3.76 19.35 -1.92
N SER A 891 -2.60 18.69 -1.77
CA SER A 891 -2.04 17.83 -2.81
C SER A 891 -2.98 16.70 -3.18
N LYS A 892 -3.39 16.67 -4.45
CA LYS A 892 -4.21 15.59 -5.03
C LYS A 892 -3.46 14.27 -5.18
N LEU A 893 -2.14 14.31 -5.03
CA LEU A 893 -1.26 13.15 -5.18
C LEU A 893 -1.57 12.06 -4.13
N PHE A 894 -2.04 12.49 -2.96
CA PHE A 894 -2.51 11.65 -1.86
C PHE A 894 -3.99 11.93 -1.54
N ASP A 895 -4.81 12.14 -2.58
CA ASP A 895 -6.25 12.38 -2.43
C ASP A 895 -7.04 11.17 -2.95
N PRO A 896 -7.54 10.29 -2.04
CA PRO A 896 -8.30 9.10 -2.41
C PRO A 896 -9.66 9.42 -3.07
N ILE A 897 -10.08 10.70 -3.06
CA ILE A 897 -11.38 11.20 -3.52
C ILE A 897 -11.27 12.03 -4.81
N SER A 898 -10.06 12.41 -5.26
CA SER A 898 -9.80 13.44 -6.27
C SER A 898 -10.54 13.30 -7.62
N ASN A 899 -11.07 12.13 -7.96
CA ASN A 899 -11.88 11.88 -9.16
C ASN A 899 -13.39 12.21 -9.03
N LEU A 900 -13.88 12.71 -7.89
CA LEU A 900 -15.29 13.06 -7.68
C LEU A 900 -15.67 14.50 -8.06
N LYS A 901 -14.71 15.36 -8.43
CA LYS A 901 -15.00 16.79 -8.64
C LYS A 901 -15.71 17.13 -9.96
N ASN A 902 -15.83 16.18 -10.91
CA ASN A 902 -16.40 16.44 -12.24
C ASN A 902 -17.69 15.68 -12.58
N GLN A 903 -18.33 14.97 -11.64
CA GLN A 903 -19.60 14.29 -11.92
C GLN A 903 -20.71 14.70 -10.93
N ASN A 904 -21.75 15.32 -11.49
CA ASN A 904 -23.09 15.56 -10.96
C ASN A 904 -23.19 16.25 -9.59
N LYS A 905 -23.45 17.56 -9.67
CA LYS A 905 -23.88 18.45 -8.58
C LYS A 905 -25.26 18.10 -7.96
N THR A 906 -25.89 16.98 -8.29
CA THR A 906 -27.30 16.74 -7.91
C THR A 906 -27.62 15.46 -7.16
N ASP A 907 -26.76 14.45 -7.01
CA ASP A 907 -27.13 13.22 -6.27
C ASP A 907 -26.04 12.63 -5.36
N MET A 908 -25.10 13.45 -4.90
CA MET A 908 -24.33 13.16 -3.69
C MET A 908 -24.46 14.34 -2.73
N PRO A 909 -24.66 14.13 -1.42
CA PRO A 909 -24.38 15.17 -0.45
C PRO A 909 -22.92 15.54 -0.61
N SER A 910 -22.68 16.72 -1.15
CA SER A 910 -21.38 17.37 -1.13
C SER A 910 -20.81 17.22 0.27
N THR A 911 -19.66 16.57 0.44
CA THR A 911 -18.77 16.94 1.53
C THR A 911 -18.59 18.45 1.41
N PRO A 912 -19.10 19.26 2.36
CA PRO A 912 -18.86 20.68 2.30
C PRO A 912 -17.33 20.85 2.29
N ARG A 913 -16.83 21.62 1.33
CA ARG A 913 -15.61 22.40 1.55
C ARG A 913 -15.90 23.22 2.82
N GLY A 914 -15.49 22.69 3.97
CA GLY A 914 -15.53 23.41 5.24
C GLY A 914 -14.29 24.29 5.29
N ASP A 915 -14.52 25.59 5.44
CA ASP A 915 -13.54 26.66 5.50
C ASP A 915 -12.18 26.27 6.08
N MET A 916 -11.10 26.79 5.46
CA MET A 916 -9.81 26.93 6.12
C MET A 916 -10.04 27.47 7.55
N PRO A 917 -9.33 26.96 8.58
CA PRO A 917 -9.41 27.55 9.89
C PRO A 917 -9.03 29.02 9.82
N SER A 918 -9.98 29.90 10.16
CA SER A 918 -9.68 31.28 10.55
C SER A 918 -8.69 31.32 11.74
N ALA A 919 -8.53 30.20 12.46
CA ALA A 919 -7.53 29.98 13.49
C ALA A 919 -6.07 29.88 12.97
N LEU A 920 -5.83 29.38 11.74
CA LEU A 920 -4.49 29.39 11.12
C LEU A 920 -4.14 30.78 10.54
N ARG A 921 -5.12 31.65 10.37
CA ARG A 921 -4.91 33.08 10.08
C ARG A 921 -4.46 33.89 11.29
N LEU A 922 -4.67 33.41 12.51
CA LEU A 922 -4.24 34.10 13.74
C LEU A 922 -2.74 33.94 14.04
N ALA A 923 -2.07 32.94 13.45
CA ALA A 923 -0.60 32.88 13.44
C ALA A 923 0.04 34.03 12.63
N ARG A 924 -0.76 34.78 11.84
CA ARG A 924 -0.31 35.93 11.04
C ARG A 924 -0.29 37.26 11.80
N ILE A 925 -0.69 37.29 13.08
CA ILE A 925 -0.71 38.53 13.90
C ILE A 925 0.44 38.52 14.93
N GLY A 926 1.22 37.43 15.01
CA GLY A 926 2.39 37.32 15.90
C GLY A 926 3.72 37.81 15.32
N GLU A 927 3.78 38.19 14.04
CA GLU A 927 5.00 38.63 13.36
C GLU A 927 5.04 40.14 13.02
N ASP A 928 3.98 40.89 13.35
CA ASP A 928 4.03 42.35 13.40
C ASP A 928 4.02 42.81 14.88
N LYS A 929 5.15 42.55 15.56
CA LYS A 929 5.64 43.35 16.69
C LYS A 929 7.11 43.09 16.99
#